data_AF-A0A5N6NDP2-F1
#
_entry.id   AF-A0A5N6NDP2-F1
#
_cell.length_a   1.000
_cell.length_b   1.000
_cell.length_c   1.000
_cell.angle_alpha   90.00
_cell.angle_beta   90.00
_cell.angle_gamma   90.00
#
_symmetry.space_group_name_H-M   'P 1'
#
loop_
_entity.id
_entity.type
_entity.pdbx_description
1 polymer ?
#
loop_
_entity_poly.entity_id
_entity_poly.type
_entity_poly.pdbx_seq_one_letter_code
_entity_poly.pdbx_strand_id
1 'polypeptide(L)'
;MAGPAQTMNLQIVKSLGFNNFNNIISCLSFLPSLNTLDLRGSFEFGTSTFPMQELSHLINLKQLDLSYNRLNVTPSIQDCMSLTRMEKLVSLSLGFNNFNKSIISCLSFLPSLNTLDLSQSFEFGTRSFPMQGTMSKLTHLNLDFNHFFSVDDVMRSMDLGFPSLRFLSLVGCFKGGRLFANEVPKLPYLKVLILSHNEFNGTLPIQALASFHHLEMLDLGYNNFIGSITSIINSLTSRKVVSFAGNALNGSLMNDEFCKLKNLHELDLSHNMLDGMLPECLNRLSSLKFFDISSNQLTGVLLPSMLNNLTSLEYVDFSHNEFEGSFSLSWFSNHTKLEYVAFSNDNDKFEMETEEPAGWTCMSQLKVLILSRCNLKSHKGSVIPSFLLHQHKLRELDMSYNSLEGQFPDWLIKNNTLLQFLYLRDNSFGGIISTSFHRNPHKLRWLDVSGNHMIGHISDDIHESLPYLLHLNLSRNAIDGVIPSSIGDLSLLEEIDLSQNMLSGEVPIGLLMNLSYLRMLVLSNNNLHGEVLSRKFNLGYLSSLQLDNNHFTGKIENMSAFYDLEVLDISNNLFTGLIHDDVNNISNLPTSLKFLDLSQNNFSGPIPLFLNFQNARHIHLGFNKFTGSIPKSYSNLIKVSTLDIGLDLSCNKLTGNIPEELGLLAQIHALNLSHNRLTGPIPVKFSNLANIESLDLSFNGLTGKVPSELIKLNSLEVFNVSFNKLSGSLPELKAQFSTFTKESYEGNPLLCGLPLENECTMESHRTQPSNEEGSYEKWNDMDIASFYGSCSTTCPEIQQEIRNSTGNGIVRFEIASNWER
;
A
#
# COMPACT_ATOMS: atom_id res chain seq x y z
N MET A 1 -18.82 14.45 69.51
CA MET A 1 -17.98 13.84 68.45
C MET A 1 -18.88 13.39 67.33
N ALA A 2 -18.96 14.17 66.26
CA ALA A 2 -19.44 13.77 64.94
C ALA A 2 -18.60 14.61 63.96
N GLY A 3 -17.92 13.94 63.04
CA GLY A 3 -16.75 14.44 62.31
C GLY A 3 -17.04 15.56 61.30
N PRO A 4 -15.98 16.14 60.72
CA PRO A 4 -16.10 17.23 59.76
C PRO A 4 -16.76 16.73 58.48
N ALA A 5 -17.69 17.52 57.95
CA ALA A 5 -18.20 17.34 56.60
C ALA A 5 -17.02 17.43 55.62
N GLN A 6 -16.65 16.29 55.02
CA GLN A 6 -15.82 16.26 53.83
C GLN A 6 -16.57 16.98 52.72
N THR A 7 -16.18 18.23 52.46
CA THR A 7 -16.45 18.89 51.19
C THR A 7 -15.70 18.12 50.11
N MET A 8 -16.39 17.22 49.43
CA MET A 8 -15.90 16.60 48.20
C MET A 8 -15.78 17.71 47.14
N ASN A 9 -14.59 18.27 47.06
CA ASN A 9 -14.16 19.29 46.10
C ASN A 9 -13.89 18.63 44.74
N LEU A 10 -14.87 17.88 44.22
CA LEU A 10 -14.77 17.23 42.91
C LEU A 10 -15.07 18.28 41.82
N GLN A 11 -14.03 18.65 41.08
CA GLN A 11 -14.18 19.18 39.73
C GLN A 11 -14.94 18.13 38.92
N ILE A 12 -16.21 18.38 38.61
CA ILE A 12 -16.99 17.45 37.80
C ILE A 12 -16.57 17.71 36.35
N VAL A 13 -15.75 16.83 35.80
CA VAL A 13 -15.61 16.68 34.34
C VAL A 13 -16.86 15.95 33.86
N LYS A 14 -17.67 16.59 33.01
CA LYS A 14 -18.82 15.93 32.39
C LYS A 14 -18.52 15.76 30.90
N SER A 15 -17.98 14.60 30.52
CA SER A 15 -17.90 14.19 29.12
C SER A 15 -19.24 13.58 28.74
N LEU A 16 -19.93 14.26 27.82
CA LEU A 16 -21.25 13.94 27.30
C LEU A 16 -21.21 13.82 25.76
N GLY A 17 -20.02 13.67 25.18
CA GLY A 17 -19.81 13.54 23.75
C GLY A 17 -20.58 12.37 23.14
N PHE A 18 -20.95 12.48 21.86
CA PHE A 18 -21.62 11.48 21.04
C PHE A 18 -22.94 10.96 21.61
N ASN A 19 -23.68 11.84 22.28
CA ASN A 19 -25.01 11.57 22.83
C ASN A 19 -26.01 12.58 22.27
N ASN A 20 -27.24 12.14 21.98
CA ASN A 20 -28.28 13.00 21.41
C ASN A 20 -28.95 13.86 22.50
N PHE A 21 -28.35 15.00 22.83
CA PHE A 21 -28.85 15.88 23.91
C PHE A 21 -29.47 17.16 23.33
N ASN A 22 -30.81 17.19 23.22
CA ASN A 22 -31.52 18.46 23.06
C ASN A 22 -31.73 19.11 24.45
N ASN A 23 -31.19 20.33 24.63
CA ASN A 23 -31.40 21.22 25.80
C ASN A 23 -30.69 20.90 27.14
N ILE A 24 -29.56 20.18 27.16
CA ILE A 24 -28.86 19.87 28.43
C ILE A 24 -28.13 21.08 29.07
N ILE A 25 -27.72 22.08 28.26
CA ILE A 25 -26.86 23.19 28.72
C ILE A 25 -27.53 24.02 29.84
N SER A 26 -28.84 24.27 29.74
CA SER A 26 -29.61 25.01 30.75
C SER A 26 -29.74 24.27 32.08
N CYS A 27 -29.71 22.93 32.08
CA CYS A 27 -29.66 22.14 33.31
C CYS A 27 -28.25 22.15 33.93
N LEU A 28 -27.21 22.22 33.10
CA LEU A 28 -25.81 22.23 33.55
C LEU A 28 -25.42 23.53 34.24
N SER A 29 -26.10 24.65 33.97
CA SER A 29 -25.80 25.94 34.63
C SER A 29 -26.08 25.96 36.13
N PHE A 30 -26.82 24.99 36.67
CA PHE A 30 -27.05 24.83 38.10
C PHE A 30 -25.92 24.08 38.83
N LEU A 31 -24.86 23.66 38.13
CA LEU A 31 -23.73 22.95 38.72
C LEU A 31 -22.58 23.92 39.02
N PRO A 32 -22.44 24.42 40.27
CA PRO A 32 -21.44 25.43 40.60
C PRO A 32 -19.99 24.93 40.51
N SER A 33 -19.77 23.61 40.53
CA SER A 33 -18.44 22.98 40.43
C SER A 33 -18.03 22.60 39.00
N LEU A 34 -18.88 22.80 37.99
CA LEU A 34 -18.60 22.44 36.60
C LEU A 34 -17.53 23.39 36.02
N ASN A 35 -16.35 22.85 35.72
CA ASN A 35 -15.21 23.59 35.18
C ASN A 35 -14.74 23.09 33.80
N THR A 36 -15.05 21.85 33.42
CA THR A 36 -14.75 21.27 32.12
C THR A 36 -16.00 20.58 31.57
N LEU A 37 -16.37 20.89 30.34
CA LEU A 37 -17.53 20.35 29.66
C LEU A 37 -17.15 19.88 28.25
N ASP A 38 -17.44 18.62 27.94
CA ASP A 38 -17.21 18.03 26.63
C ASP A 38 -18.55 17.58 26.04
N LEU A 39 -18.92 18.20 24.93
CA LEU A 39 -20.15 18.00 24.17
C LEU A 39 -19.84 17.66 22.69
N ARG A 40 -18.72 16.98 22.44
CA ARG A 40 -18.30 16.61 21.09
C ARG A 40 -19.34 15.72 20.40
N GLY A 41 -19.81 16.06 19.20
CA GLY A 41 -20.76 15.23 18.45
C GLY A 41 -22.10 14.99 19.15
N SER A 42 -22.53 15.91 20.02
CA SER A 42 -23.74 15.80 20.85
C SER A 42 -24.96 16.57 20.29
N PHE A 43 -24.81 17.30 19.19
CA PHE A 43 -25.91 18.06 18.57
C PHE A 43 -26.47 17.35 17.32
N GLU A 44 -27.80 17.36 17.18
CA GLU A 44 -28.52 16.77 16.06
C GLU A 44 -28.30 17.52 14.72
N PHE A 45 -28.42 16.79 13.61
CA PHE A 45 -28.13 17.25 12.25
C PHE A 45 -28.84 18.57 11.86
N GLY A 46 -28.05 19.57 11.43
CA GLY A 46 -28.42 20.46 10.32
C GLY A 46 -29.08 21.82 10.62
N THR A 47 -29.23 22.25 11.88
CA THR A 47 -29.88 23.56 12.19
C THR A 47 -29.31 24.32 13.39
N SER A 48 -28.23 23.86 14.00
CA SER A 48 -27.76 24.36 15.29
C SER A 48 -26.84 25.59 15.17
N THR A 49 -27.39 26.75 15.53
CA THR A 49 -26.66 27.98 15.86
C THR A 49 -25.70 27.74 17.02
N PHE A 50 -24.54 28.41 17.03
CA PHE A 50 -23.64 28.40 18.19
C PHE A 50 -24.40 28.83 19.48
N PRO A 51 -24.54 27.96 20.51
CA PRO A 51 -25.52 28.11 21.59
C PRO A 51 -25.02 29.05 22.70
N MET A 52 -24.74 30.29 22.34
CA MET A 52 -24.06 31.23 23.22
C MET A 52 -24.89 31.71 24.41
N GLN A 53 -26.21 31.81 24.25
CA GLN A 53 -27.09 32.30 25.32
C GLN A 53 -27.10 31.29 26.45
N GLU A 54 -27.24 30.01 26.12
CA GLU A 54 -27.20 28.89 27.04
C GLU A 54 -25.81 28.75 27.68
N LEU A 55 -24.74 28.86 26.89
CA LEU A 55 -23.36 28.79 27.39
C LEU A 55 -23.01 29.97 28.33
N SER A 56 -23.59 31.16 28.12
CA SER A 56 -23.32 32.34 28.94
C SER A 56 -23.72 32.17 30.42
N HIS A 57 -24.57 31.18 30.72
CA HIS A 57 -24.93 30.81 32.09
C HIS A 57 -23.89 29.93 32.79
N LEU A 58 -22.94 29.35 32.05
CA LEU A 58 -21.87 28.48 32.57
C LEU A 58 -20.65 29.31 33.03
N ILE A 59 -20.86 30.27 33.92
CA ILE A 59 -19.84 31.26 34.33
C ILE A 59 -18.60 30.67 35.03
N ASN A 60 -18.69 29.44 35.53
CA ASN A 60 -17.58 28.76 36.20
C ASN A 60 -16.70 27.92 35.26
N LEU A 61 -17.11 27.78 33.99
CA LEU A 61 -16.46 26.92 33.02
C LEU A 61 -15.08 27.46 32.63
N LYS A 62 -14.10 26.56 32.59
CA LYS A 62 -12.71 26.83 32.17
C LYS A 62 -12.37 26.21 30.83
N GLN A 63 -12.97 25.06 30.51
CA GLN A 63 -12.72 24.33 29.27
C GLN A 63 -14.04 23.87 28.66
N LEU A 64 -14.19 24.05 27.34
CA LEU A 64 -15.36 23.65 26.58
C LEU A 64 -14.93 22.98 25.27
N ASP A 65 -15.43 21.77 25.02
CA ASP A 65 -15.30 21.08 23.74
C ASP A 65 -16.66 20.96 23.06
N LEU A 66 -16.79 21.56 21.88
CA LEU A 66 -17.97 21.54 21.01
C LEU A 66 -17.60 21.02 19.60
N SER A 67 -16.52 20.26 19.48
CA SER A 67 -16.09 19.71 18.20
C SER A 67 -17.09 18.69 17.62
N TYR A 68 -16.99 18.40 16.32
CA TYR A 68 -17.82 17.39 15.62
C TYR A 68 -19.35 17.63 15.66
N ASN A 69 -19.80 18.86 15.87
CA ASN A 69 -21.23 19.18 15.99
C ASN A 69 -21.86 19.77 14.73
N ARG A 70 -21.09 19.93 13.65
CA ARG A 70 -21.54 20.49 12.36
C ARG A 70 -22.24 21.85 12.48
N LEU A 71 -21.92 22.63 13.51
CA LEU A 71 -22.45 23.97 13.74
C LEU A 71 -22.04 24.90 12.58
N ASN A 72 -23.00 25.61 11.98
CA ASN A 72 -22.75 26.39 10.75
C ASN A 72 -23.20 27.85 10.83
N VAL A 73 -24.11 28.21 11.75
CA VAL A 73 -24.60 29.59 11.89
C VAL A 73 -23.80 30.33 12.96
N THR A 74 -23.07 31.36 12.52
CA THR A 74 -22.47 32.35 13.43
C THR A 74 -23.54 33.34 13.92
N PRO A 75 -23.69 33.54 15.24
CA PRO A 75 -24.65 34.48 15.80
C PRO A 75 -24.35 35.95 15.46
N SER A 76 -25.32 36.84 15.67
CA SER A 76 -25.10 38.28 15.52
C SER A 76 -24.13 38.81 16.59
N ILE A 77 -23.39 39.88 16.29
CA ILE A 77 -22.47 40.52 17.26
C ILE A 77 -23.19 40.92 18.56
N GLN A 78 -24.47 41.33 18.45
CA GLN A 78 -25.27 41.70 19.61
C GLN A 78 -25.46 40.51 20.57
N ASP A 79 -25.69 39.32 20.01
CA ASP A 79 -25.86 38.10 20.80
C ASP A 79 -24.53 37.63 21.40
N CYS A 80 -23.40 37.87 20.70
CA CYS A 80 -22.03 37.58 21.17
C CYS A 80 -21.65 38.30 22.47
N MET A 81 -22.26 39.43 22.79
CA MET A 81 -21.97 40.15 24.04
C MET A 81 -22.29 39.33 25.30
N SER A 82 -23.19 38.35 25.21
CA SER A 82 -23.49 37.44 26.34
C SER A 82 -22.27 36.62 26.80
N LEU A 83 -21.32 36.35 25.90
CA LEU A 83 -20.10 35.59 26.19
C LEU A 83 -19.15 36.31 27.15
N THR A 84 -19.29 37.63 27.32
CA THR A 84 -18.49 38.40 28.30
C THR A 84 -18.64 37.88 29.74
N ARG A 85 -19.74 37.18 30.05
CA ARG A 85 -20.00 36.54 31.36
C ARG A 85 -19.11 35.34 31.65
N MET A 86 -18.51 34.73 30.62
CA MET A 86 -17.69 33.53 30.75
C MET A 86 -16.25 33.89 31.13
N GLU A 87 -16.07 34.59 32.25
CA GLU A 87 -14.78 35.14 32.68
C GLU A 87 -13.68 34.10 32.96
N LYS A 88 -14.08 32.85 33.20
CA LYS A 88 -13.15 31.76 33.54
C LYS A 88 -12.79 30.86 32.36
N LEU A 89 -13.44 31.02 31.20
CA LEU A 89 -13.21 30.14 30.05
C LEU A 89 -11.85 30.45 29.42
N VAL A 90 -10.95 29.47 29.48
CA VAL A 90 -9.56 29.58 29.01
C VAL A 90 -9.35 28.79 27.72
N SER A 91 -10.06 27.67 27.54
CA SER A 91 -9.91 26.79 26.38
C SER A 91 -11.25 26.49 25.72
N LEU A 92 -11.29 26.60 24.39
CA LEU A 92 -12.46 26.29 23.57
C LEU A 92 -12.05 25.50 22.33
N SER A 93 -12.64 24.32 22.12
CA SER A 93 -12.51 23.58 20.85
C SER A 93 -13.83 23.61 20.08
N LEU A 94 -13.73 23.99 18.81
CA LEU A 94 -14.80 24.04 17.82
C LEU A 94 -14.41 23.28 16.55
N GLY A 95 -13.43 22.38 16.61
CA GLY A 95 -12.97 21.64 15.44
C GLY A 95 -14.08 20.80 14.79
N PHE A 96 -13.98 20.48 13.50
CA PHE A 96 -15.01 19.69 12.78
C PHE A 96 -16.43 20.29 12.88
N ASN A 97 -16.52 21.61 12.77
CA ASN A 97 -17.77 22.33 12.57
C ASN A 97 -17.78 22.97 11.17
N ASN A 98 -18.79 23.78 10.85
CA ASN A 98 -18.91 24.43 9.55
C ASN A 98 -18.95 25.96 9.70
N PHE A 99 -18.21 26.48 10.68
CA PHE A 99 -18.12 27.93 10.91
C PHE A 99 -17.30 28.62 9.82
N ASN A 100 -17.71 29.83 9.48
CA ASN A 100 -16.86 30.76 8.72
C ASN A 100 -16.09 31.70 9.68
N LYS A 101 -15.18 32.50 9.13
CA LYS A 101 -14.33 33.45 9.89
C LYS A 101 -15.06 34.45 10.79
N SER A 102 -16.35 34.72 10.59
CA SER A 102 -17.10 35.65 11.44
C SER A 102 -17.24 35.16 12.89
N ILE A 103 -17.07 33.86 13.12
CA ILE A 103 -17.03 33.29 14.47
C ILE A 103 -15.95 33.92 15.34
N ILE A 104 -14.81 34.33 14.76
CA ILE A 104 -13.71 34.93 15.54
C ILE A 104 -14.15 36.25 16.18
N SER A 105 -14.86 37.11 15.43
CA SER A 105 -15.39 38.37 15.97
C SER A 105 -16.34 38.10 17.15
N CYS A 106 -17.11 37.02 17.08
CA CYS A 106 -17.97 36.59 18.17
C CYS A 106 -17.18 36.09 19.40
N LEU A 107 -16.17 35.24 19.16
CA LEU A 107 -15.33 34.69 20.23
C LEU A 107 -14.43 35.74 20.87
N SER A 108 -14.18 36.88 20.22
CA SER A 108 -13.41 37.99 20.78
C SER A 108 -14.04 38.58 22.06
N PHE A 109 -15.34 38.34 22.30
CA PHE A 109 -16.03 38.73 23.54
C PHE A 109 -15.70 37.84 24.74
N LEU A 110 -15.00 36.71 24.56
CA LEU A 110 -14.56 35.84 25.66
C LEU A 110 -13.31 36.45 26.34
N PRO A 111 -13.41 36.96 27.57
CA PRO A 111 -12.40 37.87 28.12
C PRO A 111 -11.13 37.16 28.60
N SER A 112 -11.15 35.83 28.75
CA SER A 112 -10.03 35.03 29.28
C SER A 112 -9.56 33.93 28.32
N LEU A 113 -10.14 33.87 27.12
CA LEU A 113 -9.83 32.81 26.17
C LEU A 113 -8.36 32.90 25.75
N ASN A 114 -7.66 31.78 25.92
CA ASN A 114 -6.24 31.66 25.71
C ASN A 114 -5.89 30.60 24.66
N THR A 115 -6.69 29.53 24.61
CA THR A 115 -6.55 28.42 23.67
C THR A 115 -7.82 28.27 22.85
N LEU A 116 -7.67 28.26 21.53
CA LEU A 116 -8.76 28.11 20.58
C LEU A 116 -8.39 27.11 19.50
N ASP A 117 -9.28 26.14 19.27
CA ASP A 117 -9.18 25.17 18.18
C ASP A 117 -10.37 25.35 17.24
N LEU A 118 -10.06 25.63 15.97
CA LEU A 118 -10.98 25.86 14.87
C LEU A 118 -10.63 24.96 13.66
N SER A 119 -9.93 23.85 13.91
CA SER A 119 -9.52 22.90 12.86
C SER A 119 -10.72 22.31 12.09
N GLN A 120 -10.52 21.93 10.83
CA GLN A 120 -11.55 21.30 9.99
C GLN A 120 -12.89 22.04 9.97
N SER A 121 -12.85 23.36 9.79
CA SER A 121 -14.03 24.21 9.60
C SER A 121 -14.16 24.60 8.12
N PHE A 122 -14.87 23.79 7.33
CA PHE A 122 -14.87 23.88 5.85
C PHE A 122 -15.15 25.29 5.28
N GLU A 123 -16.08 26.05 5.87
CA GLU A 123 -16.44 27.41 5.43
C GLU A 123 -15.44 28.50 5.86
N PHE A 124 -14.43 28.16 6.67
CA PHE A 124 -13.51 29.12 7.25
C PHE A 124 -12.54 29.73 6.23
N GLY A 125 -12.22 28.99 5.16
CA GLY A 125 -11.23 29.38 4.15
C GLY A 125 -11.77 29.88 2.80
N THR A 126 -13.10 29.97 2.62
CA THR A 126 -13.75 30.17 1.29
C THR A 126 -13.59 31.57 0.67
N ARG A 127 -13.02 32.55 1.38
CA ARG A 127 -12.75 33.94 0.90
C ARG A 127 -11.48 34.50 1.53
N SER A 128 -11.02 35.68 1.08
CA SER A 128 -9.90 36.41 1.71
C SER A 128 -10.09 36.54 3.22
N PHE A 129 -9.00 36.52 3.97
CA PHE A 129 -9.00 36.39 5.42
C PHE A 129 -8.79 37.73 6.18
N PRO A 130 -9.50 38.87 5.95
CA PRO A 130 -9.39 40.00 6.86
C PRO A 130 -10.24 39.76 8.12
N MET A 131 -9.61 39.81 9.28
CA MET A 131 -10.29 39.87 10.58
C MET A 131 -10.85 41.27 10.86
N GLN A 132 -12.02 41.34 11.48
CA GLN A 132 -12.47 42.52 12.24
C GLN A 132 -12.34 42.20 13.73
N GLY A 133 -11.43 42.91 14.41
CA GLY A 133 -11.16 42.77 15.85
C GLY A 133 -9.80 42.14 16.17
N THR A 134 -9.44 42.14 17.46
CA THR A 134 -8.16 41.61 17.97
C THR A 134 -8.42 40.75 19.20
N MET A 135 -7.86 39.53 19.24
CA MET A 135 -7.91 38.62 20.40
C MET A 135 -6.59 38.66 21.16
N SER A 136 -6.37 39.75 21.90
CA SER A 136 -5.07 40.07 22.50
C SER A 136 -4.58 39.10 23.59
N LYS A 137 -5.45 38.25 24.15
CA LYS A 137 -5.07 37.24 25.17
C LYS A 137 -4.87 35.83 24.63
N LEU A 138 -5.23 35.60 23.36
CA LEU A 138 -5.08 34.30 22.73
C LEU A 138 -3.59 34.01 22.52
N THR A 139 -3.16 32.83 22.99
CA THR A 139 -1.75 32.40 22.85
C THR A 139 -1.62 31.09 22.07
N HIS A 140 -2.67 30.28 22.00
CA HIS A 140 -2.69 29.03 21.25
C HIS A 140 -3.85 29.04 20.27
N LEU A 141 -3.54 28.86 18.98
CA LEU A 141 -4.52 28.81 17.91
C LEU A 141 -4.23 27.61 17.00
N ASN A 142 -5.21 26.71 16.89
CA ASN A 142 -5.20 25.63 15.91
C ASN A 142 -6.20 25.93 14.78
N LEU A 143 -5.69 25.95 13.53
CA LEU A 143 -6.45 26.15 12.30
C LEU A 143 -6.26 25.02 11.29
N ASP A 144 -5.77 23.85 11.72
CA ASP A 144 -5.44 22.73 10.84
C ASP A 144 -6.60 22.33 9.92
N PHE A 145 -6.26 21.87 8.73
CA PHE A 145 -7.15 21.33 7.71
C PHE A 145 -8.30 22.28 7.32
N ASN A 146 -8.06 23.60 7.40
CA ASN A 146 -8.93 24.62 6.83
C ASN A 146 -8.42 25.03 5.44
N HIS A 147 -9.27 25.02 4.42
CA HIS A 147 -8.85 25.29 3.03
C HIS A 147 -8.67 26.78 2.73
N PHE A 148 -7.52 27.36 3.06
CA PHE A 148 -7.24 28.77 2.80
C PHE A 148 -6.72 29.03 1.38
N PHE A 149 -7.16 30.15 0.80
CA PHE A 149 -6.79 30.54 -0.56
C PHE A 149 -5.40 31.22 -0.65
N SER A 150 -5.00 31.98 0.38
CA SER A 150 -3.78 32.81 0.36
C SER A 150 -3.05 32.74 1.69
N VAL A 151 -1.79 32.29 1.65
CA VAL A 151 -0.91 32.23 2.83
C VAL A 151 -0.58 33.62 3.35
N ASP A 152 -0.30 34.57 2.47
CA ASP A 152 0.04 35.94 2.85
C ASP A 152 -1.14 36.64 3.56
N ASP A 153 -2.37 36.41 3.08
CA ASP A 153 -3.57 36.95 3.71
C ASP A 153 -3.77 36.40 5.12
N VAL A 154 -3.59 35.09 5.30
CA VAL A 154 -3.72 34.43 6.62
C VAL A 154 -2.64 34.95 7.56
N MET A 155 -1.39 34.98 7.13
CA MET A 155 -0.24 35.40 7.96
C MET A 155 -0.34 36.87 8.37
N ARG A 156 -0.73 37.77 7.46
CA ARG A 156 -0.98 39.19 7.79
C ARG A 156 -2.07 39.34 8.85
N SER A 157 -3.11 38.53 8.78
CA SER A 157 -4.16 38.55 9.80
C SER A 157 -3.76 37.90 11.11
N MET A 158 -2.81 36.97 11.11
CA MET A 158 -2.22 36.47 12.36
C MET A 158 -1.51 37.59 13.13
N ASP A 159 -0.71 38.39 12.42
CA ASP A 159 -0.01 39.56 12.96
C ASP A 159 -1.01 40.59 13.56
N LEU A 160 -2.04 40.97 12.79
CA LEU A 160 -3.01 41.99 13.22
C LEU A 160 -4.02 41.51 14.27
N GLY A 161 -4.48 40.26 14.14
CA GLY A 161 -5.59 39.71 14.94
C GLY A 161 -5.15 39.10 16.27
N PHE A 162 -3.93 38.57 16.34
CA PHE A 162 -3.49 37.73 17.47
C PHE A 162 -2.06 38.05 17.93
N PRO A 163 -1.82 39.27 18.45
CA PRO A 163 -0.47 39.77 18.76
C PRO A 163 0.26 39.02 19.89
N SER A 164 -0.45 38.19 20.65
CA SER A 164 0.09 37.42 21.79
C SER A 164 0.33 35.94 21.48
N LEU A 165 0.22 35.51 20.21
CA LEU A 165 0.38 34.11 19.84
C LEU A 165 1.75 33.56 20.25
N ARG A 166 1.70 32.35 20.80
CA ARG A 166 2.84 31.50 21.16
C ARG A 166 2.82 30.18 20.41
N PHE A 167 1.65 29.70 20.02
CA PHE A 167 1.45 28.48 19.25
C PHE A 167 0.49 28.75 18.10
N LEU A 168 0.92 28.39 16.89
CA LEU A 168 0.10 28.44 15.68
C LEU A 168 0.27 27.14 14.89
N SER A 169 -0.84 26.48 14.58
CA SER A 169 -0.89 25.31 13.72
C SER A 169 -1.80 25.56 12.50
N LEU A 170 -1.27 25.26 11.32
CA LEU A 170 -1.86 25.45 10.00
C LEU A 170 -1.58 24.22 9.11
N VAL A 171 -1.64 23.01 9.67
CA VAL A 171 -1.40 21.74 8.95
C VAL A 171 -2.44 21.56 7.85
N GLY A 172 -2.07 21.11 6.64
CA GLY A 172 -3.07 20.72 5.64
C GLY A 172 -4.01 21.83 5.15
N CYS A 173 -3.57 23.08 5.23
CA CYS A 173 -4.41 24.25 4.99
C CYS A 173 -4.32 24.85 3.58
N PHE A 174 -3.20 24.67 2.89
CA PHE A 174 -2.86 25.41 1.67
C PHE A 174 -2.52 24.47 0.51
N LYS A 175 -3.17 24.69 -0.64
CA LYS A 175 -2.92 24.00 -1.92
C LYS A 175 -1.90 24.76 -2.78
N GLY A 176 -0.74 25.04 -2.21
CA GLY A 176 0.39 25.62 -2.91
C GLY A 176 0.72 27.06 -2.51
N GLY A 177 1.70 27.63 -3.22
CA GLY A 177 2.21 28.98 -2.98
C GLY A 177 3.58 28.99 -2.30
N ARG A 178 4.22 30.15 -2.34
CA ARG A 178 5.51 30.39 -1.66
C ARG A 178 5.25 30.91 -0.26
N LEU A 179 5.84 30.26 0.73
CA LEU A 179 5.75 30.69 2.12
C LEU A 179 6.51 32.01 2.33
N PHE A 180 5.81 33.05 2.81
CA PHE A 180 6.35 34.40 3.05
C PHE A 180 6.96 35.06 1.81
N ALA A 181 6.30 34.96 0.67
CA ALA A 181 6.79 35.52 -0.60
C ALA A 181 6.91 37.04 -0.57
N ASN A 182 5.99 37.72 0.12
CA ASN A 182 5.85 39.18 0.08
C ASN A 182 6.15 39.85 1.43
N GLU A 183 5.63 39.30 2.53
CA GLU A 183 5.78 39.88 3.88
C GLU A 183 5.94 38.76 4.93
N VAL A 184 6.76 39.04 5.95
CA VAL A 184 6.93 38.15 7.11
C VAL A 184 6.07 38.67 8.26
N PRO A 185 5.17 37.86 8.85
CA PRO A 185 4.30 38.30 9.93
C PRO A 185 5.09 38.60 11.21
N LYS A 186 4.75 39.68 11.90
CA LYS A 186 5.38 40.04 13.19
C LYS A 186 4.70 39.32 14.34
N LEU A 187 5.22 38.14 14.68
CA LEU A 187 4.74 37.34 15.81
C LEU A 187 5.82 37.25 16.91
N PRO A 188 5.97 38.29 17.75
CA PRO A 188 7.14 38.45 18.62
C PRO A 188 7.23 37.41 19.75
N TYR A 189 6.12 36.76 20.10
CA TYR A 189 6.05 35.77 21.18
C TYR A 189 5.93 34.33 20.66
N LEU A 190 5.95 34.11 19.35
CA LEU A 190 5.74 32.80 18.76
C LEU A 190 6.84 31.83 19.18
N LYS A 191 6.42 30.68 19.71
CA LYS A 191 7.28 29.58 20.17
C LYS A 191 7.13 28.32 19.34
N VAL A 192 5.92 28.07 18.82
CA VAL A 192 5.60 26.89 18.02
C VAL A 192 4.90 27.33 16.75
N LEU A 193 5.44 26.90 15.61
CA LEU A 193 4.85 27.09 14.29
C LEU A 193 4.83 25.75 13.55
N ILE A 194 3.62 25.29 13.21
CA ILE A 194 3.40 24.03 12.49
C ILE A 194 2.70 24.35 11.17
N LEU A 195 3.34 24.01 10.06
CA LEU A 195 2.90 24.24 8.69
C LEU A 195 3.06 22.97 7.84
N SER A 196 3.07 21.80 8.46
CA SER A 196 3.26 20.53 7.75
C SER A 196 2.06 20.12 6.91
N HIS A 197 2.28 19.16 6.00
CA HIS A 197 1.25 18.62 5.09
C HIS A 197 0.56 19.70 4.25
N ASN A 198 1.27 20.77 3.90
CA ASN A 198 0.81 21.78 2.95
C ASN A 198 1.48 21.52 1.59
N GLU A 199 1.05 22.21 0.53
CA GLU A 199 1.69 22.07 -0.79
C GLU A 199 2.71 23.20 -1.07
N PHE A 200 3.28 23.84 -0.03
CA PHE A 200 4.16 25.01 -0.20
C PHE A 200 5.37 24.68 -1.08
N ASN A 201 5.73 25.59 -1.98
CA ASN A 201 6.81 25.39 -2.94
C ASN A 201 7.90 26.48 -2.86
N GLY A 202 8.99 26.25 -3.58
CA GLY A 202 10.15 27.16 -3.60
C GLY A 202 11.14 26.86 -2.49
N THR A 203 12.07 27.78 -2.23
CA THR A 203 13.10 27.62 -1.20
C THR A 203 12.59 28.01 0.17
N LEU A 204 13.15 27.41 1.23
CA LEU A 204 12.88 27.81 2.61
C LEU A 204 13.14 29.32 2.84
N PRO A 205 12.24 30.05 3.50
CA PRO A 205 12.33 31.50 3.63
C PRO A 205 13.30 31.93 4.76
N ILE A 206 14.60 32.03 4.44
CA ILE A 206 15.69 32.30 5.40
C ILE A 206 15.46 33.54 6.26
N GLN A 207 15.07 34.66 5.63
CA GLN A 207 14.86 35.93 6.33
C GLN A 207 13.69 35.84 7.32
N ALA A 208 12.63 35.12 6.94
CA ALA A 208 11.47 34.93 7.79
C ALA A 208 11.81 34.05 9.00
N LEU A 209 12.45 32.91 8.76
CA LEU A 209 12.85 31.97 9.80
C LEU A 209 13.80 32.60 10.81
N ALA A 210 14.70 33.48 10.38
CA ALA A 210 15.60 34.23 11.25
C ALA A 210 14.88 35.27 12.14
N SER A 211 13.71 35.77 11.72
CA SER A 211 12.98 36.84 12.42
C SER A 211 12.21 36.36 13.67
N PHE A 212 11.86 35.06 13.74
CA PHE A 212 11.13 34.50 14.89
C PHE A 212 12.08 34.16 16.06
N HIS A 213 12.48 35.18 16.81
CA HIS A 213 13.53 35.07 17.84
C HIS A 213 13.20 34.15 19.03
N HIS A 214 11.93 33.88 19.31
CA HIS A 214 11.48 33.01 20.40
C HIS A 214 11.04 31.62 19.93
N LEU A 215 11.19 31.32 18.64
CA LEU A 215 10.71 30.06 18.08
C LEU A 215 11.54 28.89 18.62
N GLU A 216 10.85 27.97 19.28
CA GLU A 216 11.40 26.75 19.87
C GLU A 216 11.09 25.53 19.01
N MET A 217 9.94 25.49 18.34
CA MET A 217 9.52 24.41 17.45
C MET A 217 9.08 24.94 16.10
N LEU A 218 9.63 24.35 15.04
CA LEU A 218 9.31 24.62 13.65
C LEU A 218 9.06 23.29 12.94
N ASP A 219 7.85 23.09 12.42
CA ASP A 219 7.52 21.96 11.57
C ASP A 219 7.05 22.45 10.20
N LEU A 220 7.86 22.17 9.17
CA LEU A 220 7.55 22.41 7.75
C LEU A 220 7.51 21.09 6.95
N GLY A 221 7.32 19.95 7.64
CA GLY A 221 7.35 18.63 7.02
C GLY A 221 6.24 18.42 5.98
N TYR A 222 6.41 17.46 5.08
CA TYR A 222 5.43 17.07 4.05
C TYR A 222 4.94 18.29 3.24
N ASN A 223 5.89 18.97 2.59
CA ASN A 223 5.67 20.10 1.69
C ASN A 223 6.44 19.90 0.37
N ASN A 224 6.45 20.88 -0.53
CA ASN A 224 7.19 20.84 -1.79
C ASN A 224 8.40 21.80 -1.78
N PHE A 225 9.04 22.01 -0.62
CA PHE A 225 10.20 22.89 -0.54
C PHE A 225 11.42 22.29 -1.25
N ILE A 226 12.18 23.13 -1.93
CA ILE A 226 13.40 22.76 -2.68
C ILE A 226 14.61 23.56 -2.20
N GLY A 227 15.80 23.14 -2.63
CA GLY A 227 17.04 23.87 -2.42
C GLY A 227 17.81 23.45 -1.16
N SER A 228 18.95 24.09 -0.95
CA SER A 228 19.96 23.57 -0.03
C SER A 228 19.69 23.90 1.44
N ILE A 229 19.68 22.88 2.30
CA ILE A 229 19.56 23.06 3.75
C ILE A 229 20.77 23.80 4.34
N THR A 230 21.95 23.67 3.72
CA THR A 230 23.19 24.32 4.16
C THR A 230 23.03 25.84 4.26
N SER A 231 22.18 26.43 3.42
CA SER A 231 21.90 27.87 3.39
C SER A 231 21.09 28.40 4.58
N ILE A 232 20.32 27.54 5.25
CA ILE A 232 19.36 27.93 6.30
C ILE A 232 19.83 27.60 7.72
N ILE A 233 20.80 26.69 7.89
CA ILE A 233 21.26 26.17 9.21
C ILE A 233 21.50 27.27 10.25
N ASN A 234 22.15 28.39 9.87
CA ASN A 234 22.45 29.50 10.79
C ASN A 234 21.19 30.10 11.44
N SER A 235 20.08 30.09 10.72
CA SER A 235 18.81 30.61 11.21
C SER A 235 18.18 29.70 12.26
N LEU A 236 18.63 28.46 12.46
CA LEU A 236 17.98 27.46 13.34
C LEU A 236 18.62 27.34 14.73
N THR A 237 19.64 28.14 15.03
CA THR A 237 20.50 27.99 16.24
C THR A 237 19.78 28.08 17.60
N SER A 238 18.62 28.74 17.68
CA SER A 238 17.83 28.82 18.93
C SER A 238 16.73 27.76 19.05
N ARG A 239 16.57 26.90 18.03
CA ARG A 239 15.40 26.02 17.90
C ARG A 239 15.68 24.72 18.67
N LYS A 240 14.63 24.17 19.27
CA LYS A 240 14.65 22.89 19.99
C LYS A 240 14.10 21.76 19.14
N VAL A 241 13.10 22.02 18.31
CA VAL A 241 12.48 21.02 17.45
C VAL A 241 12.43 21.59 16.03
N VAL A 242 12.98 20.85 15.08
CA VAL A 242 12.93 21.18 13.65
C VAL A 242 12.55 19.93 12.88
N SER A 243 11.44 19.98 12.14
CA SER A 243 11.10 18.98 11.12
C SER A 243 10.98 19.63 9.76
N PHE A 244 11.75 19.11 8.80
CA PHE A 244 11.65 19.39 7.37
C PHE A 244 11.38 18.11 6.57
N ALA A 245 10.84 17.07 7.22
CA ALA A 245 10.57 15.77 6.61
C ALA A 245 9.77 15.88 5.31
N GLY A 246 9.87 14.91 4.39
CA GLY A 246 8.97 14.80 3.25
C GLY A 246 8.97 16.06 2.36
N ASN A 247 10.14 16.55 1.99
CA ASN A 247 10.31 17.68 1.07
C ASN A 247 11.30 17.28 -0.04
N ALA A 248 11.69 18.24 -0.89
CA ALA A 248 12.70 18.09 -1.93
C ALA A 248 13.98 18.90 -1.61
N LEU A 249 14.35 18.98 -0.32
CA LEU A 249 15.55 19.69 0.11
C LEU A 249 16.81 18.89 -0.22
N ASN A 250 17.90 19.58 -0.54
CA ASN A 250 19.18 18.97 -0.88
C ASN A 250 20.37 19.59 -0.13
N GLY A 251 21.58 19.17 -0.48
CA GLY A 251 22.82 19.71 0.04
C GLY A 251 23.29 19.07 1.34
N SER A 252 24.58 19.25 1.61
CA SER A 252 25.26 18.49 2.66
C SER A 252 25.15 19.09 4.06
N LEU A 253 25.17 18.18 5.04
CA LEU A 253 25.26 18.47 6.47
C LEU A 253 26.71 18.68 6.97
N MET A 254 27.73 18.48 6.13
CA MET A 254 29.16 18.77 6.38
C MET A 254 29.46 20.29 6.48
N ASN A 255 28.74 21.00 7.34
CA ASN A 255 28.91 22.42 7.58
C ASN A 255 29.22 22.66 9.07
N ASP A 256 30.31 23.38 9.36
CA ASP A 256 30.68 23.77 10.74
C ASP A 256 29.55 24.49 11.49
N GLU A 257 28.68 25.16 10.75
CA GLU A 257 27.49 25.82 11.29
C GLU A 257 26.45 24.85 11.83
N PHE A 258 26.34 23.64 11.27
CA PHE A 258 25.38 22.62 11.73
C PHE A 258 25.62 22.27 13.20
N CYS A 259 26.90 22.21 13.59
CA CYS A 259 27.30 21.89 14.95
C CYS A 259 27.09 23.04 15.94
N LYS A 260 26.58 24.19 15.50
CA LYS A 260 26.13 25.29 16.38
C LYS A 260 24.70 25.10 16.88
N LEU A 261 23.95 24.12 16.37
CA LEU A 261 22.56 23.82 16.75
C LEU A 261 22.45 23.12 18.13
N LYS A 262 23.21 23.56 19.14
CA LYS A 262 23.34 22.88 20.44
C LYS A 262 22.06 22.82 21.28
N ASN A 263 21.06 23.63 20.94
CA ASN A 263 19.77 23.67 21.63
C ASN A 263 18.77 22.64 21.08
N LEU A 264 19.13 21.94 20.01
CA LEU A 264 18.26 21.01 19.32
C LEU A 264 18.03 19.75 20.17
N HIS A 265 16.77 19.38 20.30
CA HIS A 265 16.25 18.20 20.98
C HIS A 265 15.66 17.23 19.97
N GLU A 266 15.04 17.72 18.91
CA GLU A 266 14.45 16.89 17.87
C GLU A 266 14.82 17.46 16.50
N LEU A 267 15.35 16.60 15.65
CA LEU A 267 15.68 16.91 14.26
C LEU A 267 15.14 15.80 13.37
N ASP A 268 14.25 16.19 12.47
CA ASP A 268 13.67 15.32 11.48
C ASP A 268 13.90 15.91 10.08
N LEU A 269 14.76 15.25 9.31
CA LEU A 269 15.11 15.59 7.94
C LEU A 269 14.78 14.43 6.99
N SER A 270 13.93 13.50 7.43
CA SER A 270 13.59 12.29 6.69
C SER A 270 12.95 12.59 5.33
N HIS A 271 13.01 11.64 4.39
CA HIS A 271 12.34 11.74 3.09
C HIS A 271 12.67 13.04 2.33
N ASN A 272 13.97 13.27 2.07
CA ASN A 272 14.48 14.41 1.32
C ASN A 272 15.55 13.94 0.31
N MET A 273 16.30 14.87 -0.29
CA MET A 273 17.41 14.60 -1.21
C MET A 273 18.74 15.09 -0.63
N LEU A 274 18.93 14.99 0.69
CA LEU A 274 20.18 15.40 1.36
C LEU A 274 21.31 14.46 0.98
N ASP A 275 22.50 15.02 0.72
CA ASP A 275 23.65 14.30 0.19
C ASP A 275 24.94 14.55 0.98
N GLY A 276 26.00 13.83 0.61
CA GLY A 276 27.30 13.91 1.26
C GLY A 276 27.31 13.28 2.65
N MET A 277 28.34 13.60 3.44
CA MET A 277 28.63 12.93 4.70
C MET A 277 28.01 13.63 5.91
N LEU A 278 27.80 12.88 7.00
CA LEU A 278 27.48 13.46 8.30
C LEU A 278 28.71 14.15 8.93
N PRO A 279 28.55 15.32 9.60
CA PRO A 279 29.67 16.06 10.18
C PRO A 279 30.20 15.39 11.45
N GLU A 280 31.53 15.28 11.61
CA GLU A 280 32.16 14.67 12.79
C GLU A 280 31.75 15.35 14.12
N CYS A 281 31.43 16.64 14.07
CA CYS A 281 31.04 17.42 15.23
C CYS A 281 29.58 17.19 15.68
N LEU A 282 28.86 16.23 15.09
CA LEU A 282 27.52 15.80 15.51
C LEU A 282 27.44 15.51 17.01
N ASN A 283 28.52 14.94 17.58
CA ASN A 283 28.64 14.63 19.00
C ASN A 283 28.51 15.85 19.95
N ARG A 284 28.52 17.08 19.42
CA ARG A 284 28.31 18.31 20.19
C ARG A 284 26.84 18.62 20.44
N LEU A 285 25.92 17.93 19.77
CA LEU A 285 24.47 18.10 19.91
C LEU A 285 23.90 17.28 21.07
N SER A 286 24.50 17.37 22.27
CA SER A 286 24.20 16.48 23.41
C SER A 286 22.76 16.54 23.95
N SER A 287 21.98 17.55 23.56
CA SER A 287 20.56 17.69 23.90
C SER A 287 19.62 16.90 22.98
N LEU A 288 20.14 16.36 21.87
CA LEU A 288 19.35 15.65 20.87
C LEU A 288 18.77 14.35 21.45
N LYS A 289 17.47 14.18 21.25
CA LYS A 289 16.65 13.06 21.69
C LYS A 289 16.09 12.27 20.51
N PHE A 290 15.61 12.99 19.49
CA PHE A 290 15.06 12.44 18.26
C PHE A 290 15.93 12.87 17.10
N PHE A 291 16.46 11.91 16.35
CA PHE A 291 17.25 12.19 15.16
C PHE A 291 16.87 11.26 14.01
N ASP A 292 16.16 11.81 13.04
CA ASP A 292 15.72 11.11 11.85
C ASP A 292 16.29 11.78 10.60
N ILE A 293 17.06 11.02 9.84
CA ILE A 293 17.64 11.41 8.54
C ILE A 293 17.35 10.32 7.49
N SER A 294 16.37 9.47 7.77
CA SER A 294 16.04 8.33 6.92
C SER A 294 15.56 8.77 5.54
N SER A 295 15.66 7.90 4.54
CA SER A 295 15.19 8.15 3.16
C SER A 295 15.82 9.42 2.56
N ASN A 296 17.15 9.42 2.46
CA ASN A 296 17.98 10.48 1.86
C ASN A 296 19.11 9.85 1.00
N GLN A 297 20.05 10.67 0.52
CA GLN A 297 21.21 10.26 -0.28
C GLN A 297 22.53 10.46 0.50
N LEU A 298 22.50 10.35 1.83
CA LEU A 298 23.68 10.57 2.67
C LEU A 298 24.67 9.43 2.50
N THR A 299 25.95 9.76 2.39
CA THR A 299 27.05 8.85 2.04
C THR A 299 28.15 8.84 3.11
N GLY A 300 29.13 7.97 2.91
CA GLY A 300 30.36 7.92 3.70
C GLY A 300 30.30 7.00 4.90
N VAL A 301 31.39 6.97 5.66
CA VAL A 301 31.57 6.04 6.80
C VAL A 301 31.19 6.71 8.11
N LEU A 302 30.38 6.03 8.91
CA LEU A 302 30.01 6.46 10.26
C LEU A 302 31.15 6.17 11.25
N LEU A 303 31.45 7.12 12.12
CA LEU A 303 32.52 6.98 13.12
C LEU A 303 31.94 6.94 14.55
N PRO A 304 32.49 6.11 15.46
CA PRO A 304 32.01 6.01 16.84
C PRO A 304 32.02 7.36 17.58
N SER A 305 33.02 8.20 17.29
CA SER A 305 33.18 9.52 17.88
C SER A 305 31.99 10.46 17.65
N MET A 306 31.18 10.21 16.61
CA MET A 306 30.04 11.04 16.21
C MET A 306 28.84 10.88 17.14
N LEU A 307 28.70 9.71 17.78
CA LEU A 307 27.52 9.37 18.60
C LEU A 307 27.83 9.32 20.10
N ASN A 308 29.06 9.03 20.52
CA ASN A 308 29.41 8.75 21.92
C ASN A 308 28.90 9.73 23.00
N ASN A 309 28.71 11.01 22.66
CA ASN A 309 28.28 12.06 23.59
C ASN A 309 26.79 12.43 23.50
N LEU A 310 26.02 11.76 22.63
CA LEU A 310 24.60 12.02 22.42
C LEU A 310 23.72 11.26 23.43
N THR A 311 24.08 11.31 24.72
CA THR A 311 23.48 10.50 25.80
C THR A 311 21.98 10.77 26.05
N SER A 312 21.41 11.80 25.43
CA SER A 312 19.99 12.12 25.49
C SER A 312 19.14 11.38 24.44
N LEU A 313 19.75 10.70 23.47
CA LEU A 313 19.03 10.04 22.38
C LEU A 313 18.05 8.98 22.90
N GLU A 314 16.84 9.06 22.36
CA GLU A 314 15.70 8.19 22.58
C GLU A 314 15.30 7.51 21.24
N TYR A 315 15.48 8.20 20.11
CA TYR A 315 15.13 7.76 18.77
C TYR A 315 16.23 8.10 17.75
N VAL A 316 16.65 7.11 16.97
CA VAL A 316 17.58 7.27 15.83
C VAL A 316 17.08 6.45 14.64
N ASP A 317 16.94 7.10 13.48
CA ASP A 317 16.67 6.43 12.21
C ASP A 317 17.59 6.93 11.09
N PHE A 318 18.48 6.04 10.63
CA PHE A 318 19.44 6.28 9.56
C PHE A 318 19.11 5.47 8.29
N SER A 319 17.92 4.85 8.23
CA SER A 319 17.52 3.92 7.18
C SER A 319 17.40 4.57 5.80
N HIS A 320 17.52 3.78 4.74
CA HIS A 320 17.38 4.22 3.35
C HIS A 320 18.29 5.42 3.01
N ASN A 321 19.59 5.20 3.22
CA ASN A 321 20.67 6.11 2.83
C ASN A 321 21.76 5.32 2.10
N GLU A 322 22.84 5.99 1.70
CA GLU A 322 23.98 5.42 0.98
C GLU A 322 25.25 5.33 1.85
N PHE A 323 25.10 5.08 3.15
CA PHE A 323 26.25 4.90 4.04
C PHE A 323 27.10 3.69 3.61
N GLU A 324 28.39 3.74 3.91
CA GLU A 324 29.35 2.67 3.59
C GLU A 324 30.17 2.30 4.83
N GLY A 325 30.84 1.15 4.77
CA GLY A 325 31.72 0.69 5.83
C GLY A 325 30.97 0.02 6.99
N SER A 326 31.63 -0.06 8.14
CA SER A 326 31.15 -0.81 9.29
C SER A 326 30.56 0.10 10.37
N PHE A 327 29.38 -0.26 10.88
CA PHE A 327 28.77 0.34 12.06
C PHE A 327 28.67 -0.68 13.19
N SER A 328 29.03 -0.31 14.42
CA SER A 328 28.84 -1.21 15.57
C SER A 328 27.75 -0.71 16.51
N LEU A 329 26.81 -1.60 16.85
CA LEU A 329 25.76 -1.30 17.84
C LEU A 329 26.32 -0.96 19.23
N SER A 330 27.54 -1.39 19.54
CA SER A 330 28.19 -1.04 20.81
C SER A 330 28.49 0.44 20.96
N TRP A 331 28.46 1.21 19.87
CA TRP A 331 28.59 2.67 19.94
C TRP A 331 27.41 3.30 20.69
N PHE A 332 26.30 2.57 20.85
CA PHE A 332 25.18 2.98 21.69
C PHE A 332 25.32 2.63 23.19
N SER A 333 26.45 2.11 23.65
CA SER A 333 26.66 1.67 25.05
C SER A 333 26.26 2.70 26.12
N ASN A 334 26.52 3.99 25.86
CA ASN A 334 26.24 5.07 26.82
C ASN A 334 24.81 5.65 26.69
N HIS A 335 24.01 5.18 25.73
CA HIS A 335 22.71 5.74 25.37
C HIS A 335 21.58 5.06 26.13
N THR A 336 21.56 5.21 27.45
CA THR A 336 20.64 4.48 28.36
C THR A 336 19.15 4.78 28.17
N LYS A 337 18.82 5.85 27.43
CA LYS A 337 17.44 6.26 27.10
C LYS A 337 16.97 5.78 25.73
N LEU A 338 17.83 5.14 24.94
CA LEU A 338 17.53 4.74 23.58
C LEU A 338 16.40 3.70 23.57
N GLU A 339 15.36 3.95 22.78
CA GLU A 339 14.19 3.08 22.65
C GLU A 339 13.92 2.68 21.20
N TYR A 340 14.35 3.48 20.23
CA TYR A 340 14.15 3.24 18.80
C TYR A 340 15.48 3.35 18.05
N VAL A 341 15.84 2.29 17.33
CA VAL A 341 17.02 2.25 16.46
C VAL A 341 16.61 1.64 15.14
N ALA A 342 16.78 2.38 14.06
CA ALA A 342 16.53 1.90 12.72
C ALA A 342 17.72 2.18 11.79
N PHE A 343 18.13 1.11 11.13
CA PHE A 343 19.08 1.11 10.04
C PHE A 343 18.53 0.19 8.96
N SER A 344 18.60 0.67 7.72
CA SER A 344 18.44 -0.15 6.54
C SER A 344 19.25 0.50 5.43
N ASN A 345 19.98 -0.29 4.67
CA ASN A 345 20.80 0.24 3.60
C ASN A 345 20.48 -0.50 2.30
N ASP A 346 20.20 0.27 1.26
CA ASP A 346 19.86 -0.30 -0.05
C ASP A 346 21.12 -0.64 -0.87
N ASN A 347 22.32 -0.43 -0.31
CA ASN A 347 23.60 -0.80 -0.92
C ASN A 347 24.37 -1.89 -0.14
N ASP A 348 25.15 -2.70 -0.86
CA ASP A 348 25.90 -3.84 -0.31
C ASP A 348 27.22 -3.48 0.40
N LYS A 349 27.55 -2.18 0.53
CA LYS A 349 28.83 -1.72 1.09
C LYS A 349 28.75 -1.40 2.58
N PHE A 350 27.56 -1.43 3.17
CA PHE A 350 27.35 -1.22 4.59
C PHE A 350 27.27 -2.57 5.31
N GLU A 351 27.95 -2.64 6.45
CA GLU A 351 27.89 -3.80 7.33
C GLU A 351 27.64 -3.35 8.77
N MET A 352 26.88 -4.15 9.51
CA MET A 352 26.60 -3.86 10.91
C MET A 352 27.13 -4.95 11.85
N GLU A 353 28.03 -4.55 12.73
CA GLU A 353 28.55 -5.36 13.82
C GLU A 353 27.62 -5.29 15.03
N THR A 354 27.00 -6.42 15.36
CA THR A 354 25.93 -6.46 16.37
C THR A 354 26.43 -6.73 17.79
N GLU A 355 27.58 -7.37 17.95
CA GLU A 355 28.11 -7.83 19.25
C GLU A 355 29.64 -7.66 19.39
N GLU A 356 30.18 -6.58 18.83
CA GLU A 356 31.60 -6.20 18.97
C GLU A 356 31.75 -5.00 19.93
N PRO A 357 32.70 -5.00 20.89
CA PRO A 357 33.63 -6.09 21.19
C PRO A 357 32.93 -7.29 21.84
N ALA A 358 33.50 -8.48 21.65
CA ALA A 358 32.97 -9.72 22.23
C ALA A 358 32.65 -9.58 23.74
N GLY A 359 31.42 -9.97 24.13
CA GLY A 359 30.91 -9.83 25.49
C GLY A 359 30.14 -8.54 25.76
N TRP A 360 30.03 -7.63 24.78
CA TRP A 360 29.14 -6.48 24.85
C TRP A 360 27.66 -6.90 24.91
N THR A 361 26.85 -6.12 25.63
CA THR A 361 25.38 -6.25 25.65
C THR A 361 24.73 -4.88 25.70
N CYS A 362 23.63 -4.71 24.96
CA CYS A 362 22.85 -3.48 24.97
C CYS A 362 22.15 -3.33 26.33
N MET A 363 22.50 -2.30 27.09
CA MET A 363 21.91 -2.01 28.41
C MET A 363 20.56 -1.30 28.33
N SER A 364 20.29 -0.61 27.22
CA SER A 364 19.02 0.07 26.98
C SER A 364 17.91 -0.94 26.66
N GLN A 365 16.67 -0.60 27.02
CA GLN A 365 15.50 -1.44 26.74
C GLN A 365 14.78 -0.92 25.50
N LEU A 366 15.19 -1.43 24.34
CA LEU A 366 14.64 -1.07 23.05
C LEU A 366 13.18 -1.49 22.94
N LYS A 367 12.41 -0.64 22.26
CA LYS A 367 11.02 -0.90 21.84
C LYS A 367 10.99 -1.30 20.37
N VAL A 368 11.82 -0.69 19.53
CA VAL A 368 11.91 -0.98 18.10
C VAL A 368 13.36 -1.13 17.70
N LEU A 369 13.66 -2.18 16.95
CA LEU A 369 14.95 -2.40 16.33
C LEU A 369 14.73 -2.85 14.88
N ILE A 370 15.12 -2.00 13.94
CA ILE A 370 15.05 -2.28 12.49
C ILE A 370 16.47 -2.34 11.98
N LEU A 371 16.88 -3.50 11.50
CA LEU A 371 18.22 -3.76 10.95
C LEU A 371 18.11 -4.48 9.60
N SER A 372 17.08 -4.17 8.82
CA SER A 372 16.82 -4.80 7.52
C SER A 372 17.89 -4.43 6.50
N ARG A 373 18.39 -5.36 5.68
CA ARG A 373 19.42 -5.07 4.65
C ARG A 373 20.67 -4.38 5.23
N CYS A 374 21.19 -4.89 6.35
CA CYS A 374 22.34 -4.31 7.04
C CYS A 374 23.60 -5.19 6.99
N ASN A 375 23.56 -6.33 6.30
CA ASN A 375 24.66 -7.31 6.23
C ASN A 375 25.24 -7.60 7.63
N LEU A 376 24.39 -8.14 8.51
CA LEU A 376 24.71 -8.30 9.93
C LEU A 376 25.89 -9.24 10.17
N LYS A 377 26.84 -8.78 10.98
CA LYS A 377 28.01 -9.52 11.44
C LYS A 377 28.07 -9.62 12.96
N SER A 378 28.67 -10.70 13.43
CA SER A 378 28.99 -10.98 14.83
C SER A 378 30.18 -11.94 14.89
N HIS A 379 30.93 -11.94 16.00
CA HIS A 379 31.99 -12.92 16.31
C HIS A 379 31.50 -14.39 16.30
N LYS A 380 30.17 -14.61 16.35
CA LYS A 380 29.54 -15.94 16.27
C LYS A 380 29.05 -16.31 14.86
N GLY A 381 29.36 -15.52 13.85
CA GLY A 381 28.80 -15.65 12.49
C GLY A 381 27.54 -14.81 12.30
N SER A 382 26.82 -15.05 11.20
CA SER A 382 25.59 -14.32 10.85
C SER A 382 24.39 -14.88 11.61
N VAL A 383 24.32 -14.62 12.92
CA VAL A 383 23.24 -15.11 13.80
C VAL A 383 22.48 -13.96 14.43
N ILE A 384 21.27 -14.24 14.92
CA ILE A 384 20.50 -13.26 15.68
C ILE A 384 21.31 -12.82 16.93
N PRO A 385 21.43 -11.50 17.17
CA PRO A 385 22.20 -10.98 18.29
C PRO A 385 21.70 -11.48 19.64
N SER A 386 22.60 -12.00 20.48
CA SER A 386 22.25 -12.60 21.76
C SER A 386 21.82 -11.60 22.82
N PHE A 387 22.18 -10.32 22.70
CA PHE A 387 21.68 -9.26 23.60
C PHE A 387 20.15 -9.11 23.57
N LEU A 388 19.49 -9.54 22.48
CA LEU A 388 18.01 -9.51 22.36
C LEU A 388 17.30 -10.35 23.42
N LEU A 389 18.00 -11.35 23.97
CA LEU A 389 17.55 -12.15 25.12
C LEU A 389 17.15 -11.29 26.32
N HIS A 390 17.76 -10.10 26.44
CA HIS A 390 17.59 -9.18 27.55
C HIS A 390 16.68 -7.99 27.22
N GLN A 391 16.06 -7.94 26.03
CA GLN A 391 15.27 -6.80 25.54
C GLN A 391 13.77 -6.94 25.82
N HIS A 392 13.36 -6.97 27.08
CA HIS A 392 11.98 -7.30 27.47
C HIS A 392 10.91 -6.25 27.10
N LYS A 393 11.31 -5.07 26.61
CA LYS A 393 10.39 -4.03 26.12
C LYS A 393 10.19 -4.03 24.61
N LEU A 394 10.84 -4.94 23.88
CA LEU A 394 10.78 -5.01 22.42
C LEU A 394 9.34 -5.23 21.95
N ARG A 395 8.93 -4.43 20.96
CA ARG A 395 7.60 -4.45 20.32
C ARG A 395 7.70 -4.75 18.84
N GLU A 396 8.80 -4.35 18.20
CA GLU A 396 9.05 -4.56 16.80
C GLU A 396 10.51 -4.91 16.56
N LEU A 397 10.72 -5.96 15.77
CA LEU A 397 12.02 -6.39 15.32
C LEU A 397 11.94 -6.69 13.83
N ASP A 398 12.78 -5.99 13.05
CA ASP A 398 13.03 -6.30 11.66
C ASP A 398 14.51 -6.64 11.48
N MET A 399 14.79 -7.87 11.06
CA MET A 399 16.13 -8.36 10.69
C MET A 399 16.12 -9.00 9.31
N SER A 400 15.20 -8.55 8.45
CA SER A 400 15.00 -9.07 7.11
C SER A 400 16.20 -8.82 6.20
N TYR A 401 16.41 -9.69 5.20
CA TYR A 401 17.45 -9.51 4.18
C TYR A 401 18.89 -9.39 4.73
N ASN A 402 19.30 -10.27 5.66
CA ASN A 402 20.63 -10.21 6.28
C ASN A 402 21.45 -11.50 6.18
N SER A 403 20.97 -12.49 5.42
CA SER A 403 21.62 -13.81 5.32
C SER A 403 21.86 -14.47 6.68
N LEU A 404 21.02 -14.18 7.68
CA LEU A 404 21.13 -14.77 9.01
C LEU A 404 20.86 -16.29 8.94
N GLU A 405 21.72 -17.07 9.59
CA GLU A 405 21.67 -18.52 9.60
C GLU A 405 21.33 -19.10 10.98
N GLY A 406 21.07 -20.41 11.01
CA GLY A 406 20.79 -21.16 12.23
C GLY A 406 19.33 -21.61 12.32
N GLN A 407 18.94 -22.07 13.50
CA GLN A 407 17.56 -22.49 13.77
C GLN A 407 16.66 -21.28 14.01
N PHE A 408 15.37 -21.40 13.69
CA PHE A 408 14.38 -20.37 14.01
C PHE A 408 14.40 -20.00 15.51
N PRO A 409 14.40 -18.70 15.85
CA PRO A 409 14.65 -18.21 17.20
C PRO A 409 13.39 -18.25 18.09
N ASP A 410 12.86 -19.43 18.42
CA ASP A 410 11.69 -19.54 19.32
C ASP A 410 11.86 -18.78 20.65
N TRP A 411 13.09 -18.73 21.14
CA TRP A 411 13.44 -18.05 22.39
C TRP A 411 13.14 -16.55 22.33
N LEU A 412 13.20 -15.93 21.15
CA LEU A 412 12.93 -14.51 20.96
C LEU A 412 11.46 -14.22 21.25
N ILE A 413 10.56 -15.01 20.67
CA ILE A 413 9.12 -14.90 20.95
C ILE A 413 8.85 -15.26 22.43
N LYS A 414 9.47 -16.31 22.96
CA LYS A 414 9.27 -16.72 24.36
C LYS A 414 9.70 -15.66 25.38
N ASN A 415 10.80 -14.96 25.13
CA ASN A 415 11.40 -14.03 26.10
C ASN A 415 10.92 -12.59 25.95
N ASN A 416 10.43 -12.19 24.77
CA ASN A 416 10.02 -10.82 24.45
C ASN A 416 8.49 -10.73 24.36
N THR A 417 7.80 -10.93 25.49
CA THR A 417 6.32 -11.04 25.57
C THR A 417 5.51 -9.82 25.10
N LEU A 418 6.16 -8.68 24.84
CA LEU A 418 5.57 -7.46 24.29
C LEU A 418 5.74 -7.33 22.77
N LEU A 419 6.46 -8.26 22.13
CA LEU A 419 6.72 -8.27 20.69
C LEU A 419 5.42 -8.45 19.93
N GLN A 420 5.17 -7.53 19.00
CA GLN A 420 3.98 -7.45 18.17
C GLN A 420 4.32 -7.68 16.70
N PHE A 421 5.49 -7.23 16.25
CA PHE A 421 5.91 -7.33 14.86
C PHE A 421 7.27 -8.00 14.78
N LEU A 422 7.36 -9.10 14.04
CA LEU A 422 8.59 -9.85 13.82
C LEU A 422 8.75 -10.13 12.32
N TYR A 423 9.80 -9.52 11.75
CA TYR A 423 10.18 -9.68 10.35
C TYR A 423 11.55 -10.33 10.26
N LEU A 424 11.59 -11.55 9.73
CA LEU A 424 12.79 -12.38 9.53
C LEU A 424 12.92 -12.83 8.07
N ARG A 425 12.21 -12.17 7.14
CA ARG A 425 12.14 -12.58 5.74
C ARG A 425 13.50 -12.54 5.03
N ASP A 426 13.64 -13.37 4.01
CA ASP A 426 14.80 -13.43 3.12
C ASP A 426 16.13 -13.56 3.91
N ASN A 427 16.20 -14.59 4.76
CA ASN A 427 17.39 -14.99 5.52
C ASN A 427 17.72 -16.46 5.19
N SER A 428 18.42 -17.17 6.07
CA SER A 428 18.81 -18.58 5.91
C SER A 428 18.43 -19.41 7.14
N PHE A 429 17.39 -19.00 7.88
CA PHE A 429 16.90 -19.76 9.03
C PHE A 429 16.31 -21.11 8.58
N GLY A 430 16.61 -22.15 9.35
CA GLY A 430 16.01 -23.47 9.19
C GLY A 430 15.38 -23.98 10.48
N GLY A 431 15.05 -25.27 10.48
CA GLY A 431 14.36 -25.90 11.60
C GLY A 431 12.85 -25.75 11.52
N ILE A 432 12.17 -26.01 12.64
CA ILE A 432 10.71 -26.05 12.74
C ILE A 432 10.23 -24.81 13.51
N ILE A 433 9.13 -24.22 13.07
CA ILE A 433 8.42 -23.19 13.83
C ILE A 433 7.65 -23.89 14.96
N SER A 434 8.28 -24.07 16.12
CA SER A 434 7.62 -24.69 17.26
C SER A 434 6.77 -23.66 17.99
N THR A 435 5.47 -23.60 17.71
CA THR A 435 4.57 -22.64 18.35
C THR A 435 4.10 -23.02 19.75
N SER A 436 4.55 -24.10 20.37
CA SER A 436 4.06 -24.51 21.71
C SER A 436 4.40 -23.52 22.84
N PHE A 437 3.62 -22.43 22.97
CA PHE A 437 3.77 -21.33 23.92
C PHE A 437 2.71 -21.38 25.04
N HIS A 438 2.27 -22.59 25.38
CA HIS A 438 1.16 -23.05 26.26
C HIS A 438 0.86 -22.30 27.57
N ARG A 439 1.65 -21.32 28.00
CA ARG A 439 1.47 -20.64 29.30
C ARG A 439 1.09 -19.17 29.23
N ASN A 440 1.28 -18.48 28.10
CA ASN A 440 0.83 -17.10 27.91
C ASN A 440 0.62 -16.81 26.43
N PRO A 441 -0.60 -16.45 25.99
CA PRO A 441 -0.83 -16.10 24.60
C PRO A 441 0.02 -14.90 24.21
N HIS A 442 0.85 -15.05 23.18
CA HIS A 442 1.77 -13.99 22.79
C HIS A 442 1.01 -12.85 22.11
N LYS A 443 1.43 -11.60 22.32
CA LYS A 443 0.85 -10.41 21.68
C LYS A 443 1.28 -10.23 20.22
N LEU A 444 1.83 -11.27 19.59
CA LEU A 444 2.33 -11.19 18.23
C LEU A 444 1.16 -10.97 17.28
N ARG A 445 1.28 -9.96 16.43
CA ARG A 445 0.28 -9.56 15.44
C ARG A 445 0.78 -9.81 14.03
N TRP A 446 2.08 -9.64 13.81
CA TRP A 446 2.72 -9.81 12.52
C TRP A 446 3.89 -10.79 12.64
N LEU A 447 3.83 -11.86 11.87
CA LEU A 447 4.92 -12.82 11.72
C LEU A 447 5.22 -12.99 10.23
N ASP A 448 6.42 -12.60 9.84
CA ASP A 448 6.95 -12.84 8.49
C ASP A 448 8.28 -13.58 8.57
N VAL A 449 8.28 -14.83 8.09
CA VAL A 449 9.45 -15.71 8.02
C VAL A 449 9.66 -16.17 6.57
N SER A 450 9.13 -15.42 5.60
CA SER A 450 9.18 -15.79 4.19
C SER A 450 10.60 -15.86 3.64
N GLY A 451 10.85 -16.66 2.61
CA GLY A 451 12.17 -16.71 1.96
C GLY A 451 13.27 -17.24 2.88
N ASN A 452 13.02 -18.33 3.58
CA ASN A 452 13.98 -19.00 4.47
C ASN A 452 14.08 -20.50 4.10
N HIS A 453 14.76 -21.29 4.93
CA HIS A 453 14.89 -22.74 4.81
C HIS A 453 14.07 -23.48 5.89
N MET A 454 12.92 -22.92 6.29
CA MET A 454 12.05 -23.51 7.31
C MET A 454 11.49 -24.85 6.85
N ILE A 455 11.44 -25.83 7.76
CA ILE A 455 10.96 -27.20 7.51
C ILE A 455 9.92 -27.64 8.56
N GLY A 456 9.34 -28.83 8.38
CA GLY A 456 8.32 -29.38 9.26
C GLY A 456 6.95 -28.81 8.96
N HIS A 457 5.99 -29.04 9.86
CA HIS A 457 4.59 -28.68 9.66
C HIS A 457 4.18 -27.47 10.49
N ILE A 458 3.09 -26.82 10.08
CA ILE A 458 2.43 -25.80 10.89
C ILE A 458 1.77 -26.49 12.08
N SER A 459 2.02 -26.00 13.28
CA SER A 459 1.54 -26.65 14.51
C SER A 459 0.01 -26.59 14.66
N ASP A 460 -0.57 -27.68 15.16
CA ASP A 460 -2.00 -27.77 15.46
C ASP A 460 -2.45 -26.80 16.56
N ASP A 461 -1.54 -26.33 17.42
CA ASP A 461 -1.81 -25.44 18.58
C ASP A 461 -1.57 -23.94 18.29
N ILE A 462 -1.43 -23.54 17.02
CA ILE A 462 -1.08 -22.16 16.65
C ILE A 462 -2.06 -21.13 17.21
N HIS A 463 -3.35 -21.44 17.23
CA HIS A 463 -4.41 -20.56 17.73
C HIS A 463 -4.32 -20.30 19.24
N GLU A 464 -3.86 -21.28 20.03
CA GLU A 464 -3.65 -21.10 21.48
C GLU A 464 -2.43 -20.22 21.75
N SER A 465 -1.44 -20.35 20.88
CA SER A 465 -0.11 -19.81 21.07
C SER A 465 0.05 -18.39 20.54
N LEU A 466 -0.57 -18.10 19.39
CA LEU A 466 -0.53 -16.82 18.68
C LEU A 466 -1.95 -16.30 18.34
N PRO A 467 -2.87 -16.17 19.32
CA PRO A 467 -4.29 -15.85 19.06
C PRO A 467 -4.55 -14.44 18.51
N TYR A 468 -3.56 -13.55 18.56
CA TYR A 468 -3.69 -12.15 18.15
C TYR A 468 -3.08 -11.87 16.76
N LEU A 469 -2.70 -12.89 16.01
CA LEU A 469 -2.17 -12.73 14.66
C LEU A 469 -3.18 -12.04 13.74
N LEU A 470 -2.68 -11.01 13.06
CA LEU A 470 -3.33 -10.30 11.97
C LEU A 470 -2.70 -10.68 10.63
N HIS A 471 -1.39 -10.96 10.61
CA HIS A 471 -0.64 -11.31 9.41
C HIS A 471 0.30 -12.47 9.68
N LEU A 472 0.22 -13.50 8.83
CA LEU A 472 1.09 -14.67 8.84
C LEU A 472 1.65 -14.91 7.43
N ASN A 473 2.96 -14.72 7.26
CA ASN A 473 3.65 -15.07 6.02
C ASN A 473 4.77 -16.08 6.29
N LEU A 474 4.55 -17.29 5.78
CA LEU A 474 5.49 -18.41 5.83
C LEU A 474 5.92 -18.85 4.42
N SER A 475 5.67 -18.01 3.40
CA SER A 475 5.91 -18.35 2.00
C SER A 475 7.38 -18.61 1.67
N ARG A 476 7.65 -19.24 0.53
CA ARG A 476 9.02 -19.47 0.02
C ARG A 476 9.91 -20.17 1.05
N ASN A 477 9.44 -21.31 1.53
CA ASN A 477 10.11 -22.16 2.52
C ASN A 477 9.98 -23.64 2.10
N ALA A 478 10.34 -24.57 2.98
CA ALA A 478 10.23 -26.01 2.80
C ALA A 478 9.28 -26.65 3.83
N ILE A 479 8.22 -25.94 4.22
CA ILE A 479 7.21 -26.40 5.19
C ILE A 479 6.34 -27.48 4.54
N ASP A 480 6.11 -28.59 5.23
CA ASP A 480 5.37 -29.75 4.76
C ASP A 480 4.16 -30.08 5.66
N GLY A 481 3.53 -31.24 5.43
CA GLY A 481 2.36 -31.67 6.20
C GLY A 481 1.06 -31.00 5.74
N VAL A 482 0.06 -31.00 6.62
CA VAL A 482 -1.28 -30.45 6.34
C VAL A 482 -1.43 -29.06 6.95
N ILE A 483 -2.31 -28.24 6.38
CA ILE A 483 -2.77 -27.00 7.02
C ILE A 483 -3.69 -27.40 8.19
N PRO A 484 -3.35 -27.11 9.46
CA PRO A 484 -4.15 -27.54 10.60
C PRO A 484 -5.49 -26.78 10.67
N SER A 485 -6.55 -27.45 11.11
CA SER A 485 -7.88 -26.85 11.18
C SER A 485 -7.97 -25.67 12.15
N SER A 486 -7.10 -25.64 13.15
CA SER A 486 -7.01 -24.59 14.15
C SER A 486 -6.63 -23.22 13.60
N ILE A 487 -6.04 -23.11 12.41
CA ILE A 487 -5.84 -21.80 11.76
C ILE A 487 -7.19 -21.10 11.55
N GLY A 488 -8.27 -21.86 11.33
CA GLY A 488 -9.63 -21.32 11.23
C GLY A 488 -10.16 -20.68 12.52
N ASP A 489 -9.48 -20.86 13.66
CA ASP A 489 -9.85 -20.28 14.95
C ASP A 489 -9.11 -18.95 15.24
N LEU A 490 -8.18 -18.54 14.37
CA LEU A 490 -7.47 -17.25 14.45
C LEU A 490 -8.38 -16.10 13.97
N SER A 491 -9.42 -15.80 14.74
CA SER A 491 -10.51 -14.90 14.35
C SER A 491 -10.12 -13.46 13.95
N LEU A 492 -8.90 -13.00 14.26
CA LEU A 492 -8.40 -11.67 13.91
C LEU A 492 -7.55 -11.63 12.63
N LEU A 493 -7.28 -12.78 12.03
CA LEU A 493 -6.36 -12.91 10.90
C LEU A 493 -6.90 -12.19 9.66
N GLU A 494 -6.10 -11.29 9.12
CA GLU A 494 -6.39 -10.46 7.94
C GLU A 494 -5.65 -10.98 6.71
N GLU A 495 -4.42 -11.46 6.87
CA GLU A 495 -3.58 -11.89 5.74
C GLU A 495 -2.84 -13.20 6.05
N ILE A 496 -2.91 -14.14 5.10
CA ILE A 496 -2.21 -15.42 5.15
C ILE A 496 -1.51 -15.65 3.82
N ASP A 497 -0.20 -15.84 3.87
CA ASP A 497 0.60 -16.31 2.75
C ASP A 497 1.41 -17.55 3.15
N LEU A 498 1.03 -18.70 2.57
CA LEU A 498 1.70 -19.99 2.73
C LEU A 498 2.27 -20.49 1.39
N SER A 499 2.38 -19.62 0.40
CA SER A 499 2.77 -20.00 -0.96
C SER A 499 4.19 -20.54 -1.07
N GLN A 500 4.49 -21.29 -2.12
CA GLN A 500 5.84 -21.81 -2.40
C GLN A 500 6.40 -22.61 -1.22
N ASN A 501 5.67 -23.65 -0.83
CA ASN A 501 6.03 -24.62 0.22
C ASN A 501 5.77 -26.05 -0.28
N MET A 502 5.82 -27.04 0.61
CA MET A 502 5.51 -28.45 0.34
C MET A 502 4.21 -28.91 1.03
N LEU A 503 3.30 -27.99 1.35
CA LEU A 503 2.05 -28.30 2.05
C LEU A 503 1.18 -29.26 1.22
N SER A 504 0.42 -30.11 1.91
CA SER A 504 -0.38 -31.19 1.33
C SER A 504 -1.72 -31.35 2.05
N GLY A 505 -2.57 -32.26 1.58
CA GLY A 505 -3.89 -32.49 2.16
C GLY A 505 -4.94 -31.47 1.68
N GLU A 506 -6.10 -31.51 2.34
CA GLU A 506 -7.21 -30.59 2.04
C GLU A 506 -7.11 -29.28 2.82
N VAL A 507 -7.59 -28.18 2.22
CA VAL A 507 -7.70 -26.89 2.91
C VAL A 507 -8.82 -26.97 3.96
N PRO A 508 -8.55 -26.67 5.24
CA PRO A 508 -9.57 -26.70 6.28
C PRO A 508 -10.70 -25.70 5.98
N ILE A 509 -11.94 -26.17 6.10
CA ILE A 509 -13.13 -25.34 5.83
C ILE A 509 -13.19 -24.06 6.69
N GLY A 510 -12.59 -24.09 7.89
CA GLY A 510 -12.50 -22.94 8.78
C GLY A 510 -11.80 -21.73 8.14
N LEU A 511 -10.80 -21.92 7.28
CA LEU A 511 -10.13 -20.82 6.56
C LEU A 511 -11.09 -20.04 5.66
N LEU A 512 -12.12 -20.70 5.13
CA LEU A 512 -13.07 -20.13 4.16
C LEU A 512 -14.42 -19.76 4.76
N MET A 513 -14.65 -20.05 6.05
CA MET A 513 -15.94 -19.83 6.70
C MET A 513 -15.85 -19.08 8.03
N ASN A 514 -14.78 -19.26 8.80
CA ASN A 514 -14.70 -18.73 10.16
C ASN A 514 -13.94 -17.39 10.21
N LEU A 515 -13.00 -17.16 9.30
CA LEU A 515 -12.11 -15.99 9.32
C LEU A 515 -12.79 -14.76 8.71
N SER A 516 -13.57 -14.05 9.54
CA SER A 516 -14.42 -12.95 9.09
C SER A 516 -13.67 -11.68 8.71
N TYR A 517 -12.39 -11.53 9.05
CA TYR A 517 -11.57 -10.36 8.70
C TYR A 517 -10.55 -10.65 7.60
N LEU A 518 -10.50 -11.89 7.09
CA LEU A 518 -9.52 -12.31 6.11
C LEU A 518 -9.71 -11.54 4.79
N ARG A 519 -8.66 -10.84 4.36
CA ARG A 519 -8.59 -10.05 3.13
C ARG A 519 -7.71 -10.71 2.08
N MET A 520 -6.71 -11.48 2.49
CA MET A 520 -5.79 -12.17 1.60
C MET A 520 -5.56 -13.61 2.04
N LEU A 521 -5.73 -14.54 1.11
CA LEU A 521 -5.36 -15.94 1.26
C LEU A 521 -4.55 -16.41 0.05
N VAL A 522 -3.27 -16.69 0.27
CA VAL A 522 -2.34 -17.17 -0.76
C VAL A 522 -1.82 -18.56 -0.37
N LEU A 523 -2.19 -19.57 -1.15
CA LEU A 523 -1.79 -20.97 -0.98
C LEU A 523 -1.05 -21.53 -2.22
N SER A 524 -0.70 -20.64 -3.14
CA SER A 524 -0.08 -20.93 -4.43
C SER A 524 1.16 -21.80 -4.33
N ASN A 525 1.42 -22.64 -5.35
CA ASN A 525 2.65 -23.44 -5.44
C ASN A 525 2.86 -24.36 -4.22
N ASN A 526 1.94 -25.31 -4.02
CA ASN A 526 1.99 -26.34 -2.99
C ASN A 526 1.51 -27.69 -3.57
N ASN A 527 1.40 -28.73 -2.72
CA ASN A 527 0.84 -30.04 -3.07
C ASN A 527 -0.59 -30.22 -2.50
N LEU A 528 -1.35 -29.14 -2.31
CA LEU A 528 -2.69 -29.18 -1.72
C LEU A 528 -3.69 -29.80 -2.72
N HIS A 529 -4.68 -30.51 -2.20
CA HIS A 529 -5.68 -31.20 -3.02
C HIS A 529 -7.09 -31.10 -2.43
N GLY A 530 -8.03 -31.79 -3.07
CA GLY A 530 -9.41 -31.88 -2.61
C GLY A 530 -10.30 -30.79 -3.20
N GLU A 531 -11.54 -30.76 -2.73
CA GLU A 531 -12.63 -30.00 -3.34
C GLU A 531 -12.90 -28.67 -2.61
N VAL A 532 -11.90 -27.81 -2.58
CA VAL A 532 -11.90 -26.57 -1.79
C VAL A 532 -13.03 -25.58 -2.13
N LEU A 533 -13.46 -25.54 -3.41
CA LEU A 533 -14.54 -24.67 -3.90
C LEU A 533 -15.87 -25.42 -4.20
N SER A 534 -15.96 -26.73 -3.91
CA SER A 534 -17.19 -27.51 -4.13
C SER A 534 -18.16 -27.51 -2.95
N ARG A 535 -17.97 -26.65 -1.94
CA ARG A 535 -18.90 -26.56 -0.79
C ARG A 535 -19.44 -25.14 -0.69
N LYS A 536 -20.51 -24.94 0.06
CA LYS A 536 -20.93 -23.59 0.45
C LYS A 536 -19.88 -22.96 1.37
N PHE A 537 -19.17 -21.96 0.87
CA PHE A 537 -18.25 -21.12 1.62
C PHE A 537 -18.75 -19.66 1.66
N ASN A 538 -18.19 -18.86 2.56
CA ASN A 538 -18.48 -17.43 2.66
C ASN A 538 -17.16 -16.67 2.81
N LEU A 539 -16.74 -16.01 1.74
CA LEU A 539 -15.46 -15.30 1.72
C LEU A 539 -15.49 -13.95 2.44
N GLY A 540 -16.66 -13.50 2.95
CA GLY A 540 -16.74 -12.29 3.77
C GLY A 540 -16.14 -11.07 3.07
N TYR A 541 -15.02 -10.56 3.61
CA TYR A 541 -14.26 -9.40 3.10
C TYR A 541 -12.99 -9.79 2.31
N LEU A 542 -12.90 -11.04 1.83
CA LEU A 542 -11.74 -11.49 1.06
C LEU A 542 -11.63 -10.67 -0.22
N SER A 543 -10.44 -10.13 -0.46
CA SER A 543 -10.09 -9.34 -1.65
C SER A 543 -9.17 -10.10 -2.60
N SER A 544 -8.34 -11.01 -2.09
CA SER A 544 -7.41 -11.81 -2.88
C SER A 544 -7.45 -13.28 -2.45
N LEU A 545 -7.74 -14.15 -3.40
CA LEU A 545 -7.69 -15.60 -3.26
C LEU A 545 -6.78 -16.19 -4.34
N GLN A 546 -5.66 -16.77 -3.93
CA GLN A 546 -4.68 -17.39 -4.83
C GLN A 546 -4.43 -18.84 -4.40
N LEU A 547 -4.82 -19.77 -5.27
CA LEU A 547 -4.78 -21.23 -5.08
C LEU A 547 -4.02 -21.92 -6.23
N ASP A 548 -3.34 -21.16 -7.07
CA ASP A 548 -2.70 -21.64 -8.29
C ASP A 548 -1.60 -22.67 -8.02
N ASN A 549 -1.26 -23.44 -9.05
CA ASN A 549 -0.17 -24.42 -9.00
C ASN A 549 -0.32 -25.41 -7.84
N ASN A 550 -1.45 -26.13 -7.81
CA ASN A 550 -1.80 -27.14 -6.81
C ASN A 550 -2.51 -28.35 -7.47
N HIS A 551 -3.15 -29.20 -6.67
CA HIS A 551 -3.89 -30.39 -7.11
C HIS A 551 -5.38 -30.32 -6.74
N PHE A 552 -5.97 -29.12 -6.66
CA PHE A 552 -7.38 -28.96 -6.30
C PHE A 552 -8.30 -29.52 -7.39
N THR A 553 -9.37 -30.17 -6.95
CA THR A 553 -10.36 -30.84 -7.81
C THR A 553 -11.77 -30.30 -7.55
N GLY A 554 -12.77 -30.89 -8.21
CA GLY A 554 -14.18 -30.57 -7.96
C GLY A 554 -14.69 -29.47 -8.87
N LYS A 555 -15.85 -28.89 -8.52
CA LYS A 555 -16.50 -27.81 -9.28
C LYS A 555 -16.56 -26.56 -8.42
N ILE A 556 -16.79 -25.41 -9.04
CA ILE A 556 -17.10 -24.19 -8.30
C ILE A 556 -18.61 -24.16 -8.02
N GLU A 557 -19.02 -24.39 -6.76
CA GLU A 557 -20.44 -24.48 -6.40
C GLU A 557 -21.14 -23.11 -6.30
N ASN A 558 -20.43 -22.06 -5.89
CA ASN A 558 -21.04 -20.76 -5.58
C ASN A 558 -20.21 -19.58 -6.11
N MET A 559 -20.43 -19.18 -7.37
CA MET A 559 -19.76 -18.01 -7.96
C MET A 559 -20.13 -16.69 -7.26
N SER A 560 -21.29 -16.61 -6.62
CA SER A 560 -21.73 -15.39 -5.93
C SER A 560 -20.92 -15.06 -4.67
N ALA A 561 -20.18 -16.03 -4.12
CA ALA A 561 -19.30 -15.81 -2.98
C ALA A 561 -18.05 -14.97 -3.33
N PHE A 562 -17.75 -14.79 -4.62
CA PHE A 562 -16.62 -13.98 -5.09
C PHE A 562 -16.98 -12.50 -5.30
N TYR A 563 -18.15 -12.05 -4.83
CA TYR A 563 -18.69 -10.72 -5.12
C TYR A 563 -17.70 -9.57 -4.86
N ASP A 564 -17.00 -9.62 -3.73
CA ASP A 564 -16.05 -8.61 -3.27
C ASP A 564 -14.59 -8.90 -3.64
N LEU A 565 -14.29 -10.01 -4.34
CA LEU A 565 -12.91 -10.33 -4.74
C LEU A 565 -12.40 -9.36 -5.80
N GLU A 566 -11.15 -8.95 -5.64
CA GLU A 566 -10.37 -8.21 -6.63
C GLU A 566 -9.40 -9.12 -7.40
N VAL A 567 -8.84 -10.13 -6.73
CA VAL A 567 -7.90 -11.10 -7.31
C VAL A 567 -8.41 -12.52 -7.06
N LEU A 568 -8.60 -13.27 -8.16
CA LEU A 568 -8.85 -14.70 -8.12
C LEU A 568 -7.87 -15.40 -9.06
N ASP A 569 -6.93 -16.15 -8.49
CA ASP A 569 -6.06 -17.05 -9.24
C ASP A 569 -6.25 -18.48 -8.75
N ILE A 570 -6.80 -19.33 -9.60
CA ILE A 570 -6.93 -20.77 -9.34
C ILE A 570 -6.31 -21.59 -10.47
N SER A 571 -5.39 -20.98 -11.22
CA SER A 571 -4.77 -21.55 -12.39
C SER A 571 -3.93 -22.79 -12.08
N ASN A 572 -3.65 -23.60 -13.09
CA ASN A 572 -2.83 -24.81 -12.98
C ASN A 572 -3.27 -25.74 -11.83
N ASN A 573 -4.50 -26.24 -11.95
CA ASN A 573 -5.16 -27.14 -11.01
C ASN A 573 -5.97 -28.20 -11.79
N LEU A 574 -6.78 -29.00 -11.08
CA LEU A 574 -7.64 -30.04 -11.66
C LEU A 574 -9.13 -29.70 -11.51
N PHE A 575 -9.50 -28.42 -11.42
CA PHE A 575 -10.90 -28.01 -11.32
C PHE A 575 -11.68 -28.39 -12.57
N THR A 576 -12.94 -28.76 -12.39
CA THR A 576 -13.82 -29.31 -13.42
C THR A 576 -15.18 -28.62 -13.42
N GLY A 577 -16.05 -29.04 -14.35
CA GLY A 577 -17.44 -28.63 -14.36
C GLY A 577 -17.71 -27.43 -15.27
N LEU A 578 -18.92 -26.90 -15.14
CA LEU A 578 -19.40 -25.73 -15.89
C LEU A 578 -19.30 -24.52 -14.96
N ILE A 579 -18.89 -23.37 -15.49
CA ILE A 579 -19.02 -22.10 -14.77
C ILE A 579 -20.41 -21.55 -15.12
N HIS A 580 -21.35 -21.66 -14.17
CA HIS A 580 -22.74 -21.33 -14.40
C HIS A 580 -22.99 -19.81 -14.34
N ASP A 581 -23.72 -19.29 -15.34
CA ASP A 581 -24.38 -18.00 -15.22
C ASP A 581 -25.56 -18.18 -14.25
N ASP A 582 -25.46 -17.69 -13.01
CA ASP A 582 -26.59 -17.63 -12.09
C ASP A 582 -27.54 -16.48 -12.50
N VAL A 583 -28.30 -16.73 -13.59
CA VAL A 583 -29.18 -15.73 -14.25
C VAL A 583 -30.24 -15.16 -13.31
N ASN A 584 -30.57 -15.85 -12.22
CA ASN A 584 -31.57 -15.42 -11.25
C ASN A 584 -31.04 -14.42 -10.20
N ASN A 585 -29.74 -14.14 -10.15
CA ASN A 585 -29.14 -13.29 -9.11
C ASN A 585 -27.98 -12.42 -9.64
N ILE A 586 -28.22 -11.73 -10.76
CA ILE A 586 -27.26 -10.87 -11.48
C ILE A 586 -26.63 -9.79 -10.58
N SER A 587 -27.33 -9.36 -9.52
CA SER A 587 -26.81 -8.40 -8.53
C SER A 587 -25.63 -8.93 -7.69
N ASN A 588 -25.40 -10.25 -7.67
CA ASN A 588 -24.36 -10.89 -6.86
C ASN A 588 -23.20 -11.44 -7.69
N LEU A 589 -23.07 -11.00 -8.95
CA LEU A 589 -21.94 -11.35 -9.81
C LEU A 589 -20.65 -10.65 -9.34
N PRO A 590 -19.46 -11.25 -9.49
CA PRO A 590 -18.20 -10.74 -8.97
C PRO A 590 -17.69 -9.50 -9.71
N THR A 591 -18.35 -8.36 -9.52
CA THR A 591 -18.07 -7.11 -10.28
C THR A 591 -16.81 -6.37 -9.86
N SER A 592 -16.21 -6.76 -8.72
CA SER A 592 -14.99 -6.16 -8.17
C SER A 592 -13.70 -6.73 -8.75
N LEU A 593 -13.76 -7.85 -9.50
CA LEU A 593 -12.58 -8.54 -10.02
C LEU A 593 -11.76 -7.64 -10.95
N LYS A 594 -10.46 -7.54 -10.62
CA LYS A 594 -9.41 -6.88 -11.40
C LYS A 594 -8.51 -7.90 -12.09
N PHE A 595 -8.24 -9.03 -11.45
CA PHE A 595 -7.45 -10.13 -11.98
C PHE A 595 -8.21 -11.46 -11.83
N LEU A 596 -8.38 -12.18 -12.93
CA LEU A 596 -9.01 -13.48 -12.97
C LEU A 596 -8.16 -14.44 -13.78
N ASP A 597 -7.61 -15.47 -13.13
CA ASP A 597 -6.93 -16.56 -13.79
C ASP A 597 -7.55 -17.91 -13.41
N LEU A 598 -8.18 -18.54 -14.41
CA LEU A 598 -8.75 -19.88 -14.36
C LEU A 598 -8.02 -20.84 -15.29
N SER A 599 -6.88 -20.42 -15.85
CA SER A 599 -6.17 -21.14 -16.90
C SER A 599 -5.61 -22.48 -16.41
N GLN A 600 -5.27 -23.37 -17.34
CA GLN A 600 -4.65 -24.66 -17.04
C GLN A 600 -5.49 -25.49 -16.05
N ASN A 601 -6.77 -25.65 -16.38
CA ASN A 601 -7.73 -26.44 -15.60
C ASN A 601 -8.55 -27.33 -16.55
N ASN A 602 -9.57 -28.00 -16.02
CA ASN A 602 -10.45 -28.90 -16.76
C ASN A 602 -11.90 -28.35 -16.82
N PHE A 603 -12.06 -27.02 -16.80
CA PHE A 603 -13.38 -26.38 -16.96
C PHE A 603 -13.94 -26.63 -18.36
N SER A 604 -15.26 -26.76 -18.44
CA SER A 604 -15.98 -27.14 -19.65
C SER A 604 -17.23 -26.28 -19.85
N GLY A 605 -17.91 -26.47 -20.99
CA GLY A 605 -19.10 -25.68 -21.33
C GLY A 605 -18.78 -24.32 -21.92
N PRO A 606 -19.76 -23.44 -22.10
CA PRO A 606 -19.54 -22.10 -22.62
C PRO A 606 -18.78 -21.21 -21.63
N ILE A 607 -18.06 -20.21 -22.16
CA ILE A 607 -17.52 -19.13 -21.35
C ILE A 607 -18.69 -18.33 -20.74
N PRO A 608 -18.71 -18.08 -19.42
CA PRO A 608 -19.81 -17.39 -18.75
C PRO A 608 -19.97 -15.94 -19.22
N LEU A 609 -21.22 -15.51 -19.36
CA LEU A 609 -21.61 -14.19 -19.87
C LEU A 609 -21.41 -13.08 -18.84
N PHE A 610 -21.40 -13.41 -17.54
CA PHE A 610 -21.25 -12.46 -16.45
C PHE A 610 -19.85 -11.88 -16.27
N LEU A 611 -18.85 -12.37 -17.01
CA LEU A 611 -17.49 -11.78 -17.07
C LEU A 611 -17.48 -10.42 -17.80
N ASN A 612 -18.58 -9.66 -17.67
CA ASN A 612 -18.80 -8.29 -18.10
C ASN A 612 -18.24 -7.33 -17.04
N PHE A 613 -16.94 -7.42 -16.80
CA PHE A 613 -16.28 -6.67 -15.74
C PHE A 613 -15.93 -5.26 -16.23
N GLN A 614 -16.49 -4.22 -15.60
CA GLN A 614 -16.04 -2.85 -15.88
C GLN A 614 -14.65 -2.55 -15.29
N ASN A 615 -14.16 -3.44 -14.41
CA ASN A 615 -12.95 -3.25 -13.62
C ASN A 615 -11.83 -4.28 -13.88
N ALA A 616 -12.10 -5.35 -14.65
CA ALA A 616 -11.09 -6.38 -14.91
C ALA A 616 -10.00 -5.87 -15.85
N ARG A 617 -8.76 -6.18 -15.49
CA ARG A 617 -7.55 -5.88 -16.27
C ARG A 617 -7.03 -7.13 -16.96
N HIS A 618 -7.00 -8.25 -16.24
CA HIS A 618 -6.47 -9.51 -16.74
C HIS A 618 -7.51 -10.62 -16.63
N ILE A 619 -7.79 -11.29 -17.74
CA ILE A 619 -8.67 -12.46 -17.82
C ILE A 619 -7.93 -13.57 -18.55
N HIS A 620 -7.58 -14.62 -17.81
CA HIS A 620 -6.88 -15.79 -18.31
C HIS A 620 -7.76 -17.03 -18.16
N LEU A 621 -8.25 -17.54 -19.29
CA LEU A 621 -9.08 -18.75 -19.37
C LEU A 621 -8.42 -19.84 -20.24
N GLY A 622 -7.16 -19.64 -20.62
CA GLY A 622 -6.43 -20.52 -21.52
C GLY A 622 -6.31 -21.95 -20.98
N PHE A 623 -6.01 -22.92 -21.85
CA PHE A 623 -5.74 -24.32 -21.45
C PHE A 623 -6.88 -24.93 -20.63
N ASN A 624 -8.08 -24.91 -21.19
CA ASN A 624 -9.29 -25.47 -20.61
C ASN A 624 -10.09 -26.22 -21.69
N LYS A 625 -11.31 -26.67 -21.36
CA LYS A 625 -12.22 -27.34 -22.29
C LYS A 625 -13.46 -26.50 -22.57
N PHE A 626 -13.34 -25.17 -22.54
CA PHE A 626 -14.44 -24.27 -22.89
C PHE A 626 -14.87 -24.46 -24.35
N THR A 627 -16.16 -24.35 -24.60
CA THR A 627 -16.84 -24.61 -25.88
C THR A 627 -17.78 -23.44 -26.21
N GLY A 628 -18.53 -23.53 -27.31
CA GLY A 628 -19.42 -22.45 -27.73
C GLY A 628 -18.67 -21.27 -28.34
N SER A 629 -19.35 -20.14 -28.50
CA SER A 629 -18.79 -18.92 -29.10
C SER A 629 -18.23 -17.96 -28.05
N ILE A 630 -17.26 -17.14 -28.44
CA ILE A 630 -16.79 -16.03 -27.61
C ILE A 630 -17.96 -15.04 -27.40
N PRO A 631 -18.31 -14.69 -26.16
CA PRO A 631 -19.40 -13.74 -25.88
C PRO A 631 -19.13 -12.33 -26.42
N LYS A 632 -20.16 -11.72 -27.01
CA LYS A 632 -20.10 -10.31 -27.48
C LYS A 632 -19.94 -9.30 -26.34
N SER A 633 -20.36 -9.65 -25.12
CA SER A 633 -20.36 -8.77 -23.94
C SER A 633 -18.97 -8.37 -23.45
N TYR A 634 -17.90 -9.02 -23.94
CA TYR A 634 -16.52 -8.75 -23.54
C TYR A 634 -16.00 -7.39 -24.05
N SER A 635 -16.77 -6.70 -24.88
CA SER A 635 -16.45 -5.37 -25.40
C SER A 635 -16.51 -4.24 -24.37
N ASN A 636 -16.95 -4.48 -23.13
CA ASN A 636 -17.22 -3.45 -22.11
C ASN A 636 -16.08 -3.19 -21.11
N LEU A 637 -14.86 -3.72 -21.30
CA LEU A 637 -13.68 -3.48 -20.44
C LEU A 637 -13.14 -2.02 -20.53
N ILE A 638 -14.01 -1.03 -20.80
CA ILE A 638 -13.67 0.29 -21.35
C ILE A 638 -13.25 1.32 -20.26
N LYS A 639 -13.34 1.00 -18.96
CA LYS A 639 -13.33 2.04 -17.90
C LYS A 639 -12.07 2.19 -17.05
N VAL A 640 -10.97 1.51 -17.35
CA VAL A 640 -9.77 1.59 -16.50
C VAL A 640 -8.60 2.22 -17.27
N SER A 641 -8.14 3.38 -16.80
CA SER A 641 -6.96 4.08 -17.32
C SER A 641 -5.69 3.52 -16.70
N THR A 642 -5.36 2.25 -17.00
CA THR A 642 -4.15 1.57 -16.50
C THR A 642 -3.38 0.95 -17.66
N LEU A 643 -2.07 0.78 -17.46
CA LEU A 643 -1.11 0.41 -18.50
C LEU A 643 -1.19 -1.06 -18.98
N ASP A 644 -1.86 -1.98 -18.28
CA ASP A 644 -1.88 -3.40 -18.67
C ASP A 644 -3.30 -3.98 -18.69
N ILE A 645 -3.77 -4.37 -19.87
CA ILE A 645 -5.04 -5.12 -20.03
C ILE A 645 -4.81 -6.29 -20.99
N GLY A 646 -5.13 -7.52 -20.55
CA GLY A 646 -4.90 -8.76 -21.30
C GLY A 646 -6.08 -9.72 -21.28
N LEU A 647 -6.35 -10.36 -22.42
CA LEU A 647 -7.36 -11.41 -22.57
C LEU A 647 -6.74 -12.65 -23.23
N ASP A 648 -6.71 -13.75 -22.48
CA ASP A 648 -6.23 -15.05 -22.98
C ASP A 648 -7.34 -16.10 -22.93
N LEU A 649 -7.75 -16.55 -24.12
CA LEU A 649 -8.73 -17.63 -24.34
C LEU A 649 -8.12 -18.83 -25.10
N SER A 650 -6.79 -18.92 -25.14
CA SER A 650 -6.06 -19.90 -25.95
C SER A 650 -6.27 -21.35 -25.49
N CYS A 651 -5.87 -22.33 -26.32
CA CYS A 651 -5.92 -23.76 -25.98
C CYS A 651 -7.27 -24.18 -25.37
N ASN A 652 -8.36 -23.93 -26.11
CA ASN A 652 -9.72 -24.28 -25.73
C ASN A 652 -10.45 -24.94 -26.93
N LYS A 653 -11.76 -25.18 -26.81
CA LYS A 653 -12.61 -25.75 -27.87
C LYS A 653 -13.63 -24.72 -28.37
N LEU A 654 -13.30 -23.44 -28.35
CA LEU A 654 -14.18 -22.35 -28.77
C LEU A 654 -14.45 -22.43 -30.27
N THR A 655 -15.67 -22.07 -30.67
CA THR A 655 -16.23 -22.22 -32.03
C THR A 655 -16.92 -20.94 -32.47
N GLY A 656 -17.41 -20.89 -33.72
CA GLY A 656 -18.07 -19.70 -34.25
C GLY A 656 -17.08 -18.62 -34.67
N ASN A 657 -17.57 -17.40 -34.88
CA ASN A 657 -16.75 -16.29 -35.35
C ASN A 657 -16.15 -15.49 -34.19
N ILE A 658 -15.02 -14.82 -34.45
CA ILE A 658 -14.50 -13.78 -33.55
C ILE A 658 -15.50 -12.60 -33.56
N PRO A 659 -16.05 -12.19 -32.40
CA PRO A 659 -16.96 -11.05 -32.32
C PRO A 659 -16.28 -9.75 -32.74
N GLU A 660 -16.91 -8.96 -33.61
CA GLU A 660 -16.37 -7.67 -34.00
C GLU A 660 -16.34 -6.68 -32.82
N GLU A 661 -17.19 -6.89 -31.83
CA GLU A 661 -17.31 -6.08 -30.62
C GLU A 661 -16.01 -6.08 -29.78
N LEU A 662 -15.17 -7.12 -29.86
CA LEU A 662 -13.84 -7.13 -29.23
C LEU A 662 -12.93 -5.99 -29.77
N GLY A 663 -13.18 -5.50 -30.99
CA GLY A 663 -12.50 -4.33 -31.54
C GLY A 663 -12.82 -3.01 -30.82
N LEU A 664 -13.69 -2.99 -29.81
CA LEU A 664 -13.95 -1.81 -28.96
C LEU A 664 -12.97 -1.67 -27.79
N LEU A 665 -12.12 -2.67 -27.56
CA LEU A 665 -11.18 -2.74 -26.45
C LEU A 665 -9.91 -1.91 -26.69
N ALA A 666 -10.05 -0.60 -26.89
CA ALA A 666 -8.94 0.27 -27.30
C ALA A 666 -7.72 0.30 -26.35
N GLN A 667 -7.91 -0.10 -25.08
CA GLN A 667 -6.87 -0.14 -24.05
C GLN A 667 -6.21 -1.53 -23.88
N ILE A 668 -6.59 -2.55 -24.67
CA ILE A 668 -5.99 -3.89 -24.57
C ILE A 668 -4.57 -3.90 -25.11
N HIS A 669 -3.67 -4.58 -24.40
CA HIS A 669 -2.26 -4.77 -24.79
C HIS A 669 -2.01 -6.19 -25.31
N ALA A 670 -2.67 -7.21 -24.77
CA ALA A 670 -2.52 -8.59 -25.22
C ALA A 670 -3.87 -9.29 -25.49
N LEU A 671 -4.00 -9.91 -26.67
CA LEU A 671 -5.15 -10.73 -27.05
C LEU A 671 -4.67 -12.08 -27.63
N ASN A 672 -4.94 -13.16 -26.91
CA ASN A 672 -4.61 -14.52 -27.34
C ASN A 672 -5.88 -15.37 -27.52
N LEU A 673 -6.17 -15.74 -28.77
CA LEU A 673 -7.28 -16.62 -29.16
C LEU A 673 -6.79 -17.91 -29.83
N SER A 674 -5.48 -18.19 -29.75
CA SER A 674 -4.84 -19.29 -30.46
C SER A 674 -5.34 -20.67 -30.02
N HIS A 675 -5.09 -21.70 -30.83
CA HIS A 675 -5.42 -23.09 -30.51
C HIS A 675 -6.89 -23.29 -30.10
N ASN A 676 -7.78 -22.86 -31.00
CA ASN A 676 -9.23 -23.01 -30.85
C ASN A 676 -9.84 -23.56 -32.16
N ARG A 677 -11.17 -23.55 -32.27
CA ARG A 677 -11.92 -23.95 -33.47
C ARG A 677 -12.70 -22.76 -34.04
N LEU A 678 -12.16 -21.55 -33.90
CA LEU A 678 -12.78 -20.33 -34.39
C LEU A 678 -12.79 -20.32 -35.92
N THR A 679 -13.82 -19.71 -36.51
CA THR A 679 -14.10 -19.69 -37.95
C THR A 679 -14.47 -18.28 -38.40
N GLY A 680 -14.75 -18.09 -39.69
CA GLY A 680 -15.08 -16.76 -40.23
C GLY A 680 -13.85 -15.84 -40.35
N PRO A 681 -14.04 -14.56 -40.68
CA PRO A 681 -12.95 -13.62 -40.92
C PRO A 681 -12.37 -13.01 -39.64
N ILE A 682 -11.12 -12.53 -39.74
CA ILE A 682 -10.54 -11.62 -38.74
C ILE A 682 -11.32 -10.29 -38.80
N PRO A 683 -11.89 -9.79 -37.68
CA PRO A 683 -12.67 -8.56 -37.70
C PRO A 683 -11.83 -7.33 -38.09
N VAL A 684 -12.29 -6.56 -39.09
CA VAL A 684 -11.65 -5.29 -39.48
C VAL A 684 -11.62 -4.29 -38.32
N LYS A 685 -12.58 -4.38 -37.39
CA LYS A 685 -12.64 -3.55 -36.18
C LYS A 685 -11.44 -3.74 -35.23
N PHE A 686 -10.64 -4.79 -35.37
CA PHE A 686 -9.40 -4.93 -34.60
C PHE A 686 -8.38 -3.82 -34.90
N SER A 687 -8.53 -3.10 -36.02
CA SER A 687 -7.76 -1.88 -36.30
C SER A 687 -7.97 -0.73 -35.30
N ASN A 688 -8.96 -0.83 -34.40
CA ASN A 688 -9.21 0.14 -33.34
C ASN A 688 -8.47 -0.17 -32.02
N LEU A 689 -7.76 -1.30 -31.92
CA LEU A 689 -7.04 -1.72 -30.71
C LEU A 689 -5.72 -0.95 -30.58
N ALA A 690 -5.80 0.37 -30.39
CA ALA A 690 -4.67 1.28 -30.58
C ALA A 690 -3.42 0.96 -29.73
N ASN A 691 -3.60 0.36 -28.55
CA ASN A 691 -2.54 0.02 -27.61
C ASN A 691 -2.09 -1.45 -27.67
N ILE A 692 -2.60 -2.26 -28.62
CA ILE A 692 -2.26 -3.69 -28.65
C ILE A 692 -0.80 -3.91 -29.02
N GLU A 693 -0.13 -4.74 -28.22
CA GLU A 693 1.27 -5.15 -28.35
C GLU A 693 1.39 -6.61 -28.79
N SER A 694 0.45 -7.47 -28.38
CA SER A 694 0.43 -8.89 -28.74
C SER A 694 -0.93 -9.34 -29.25
N LEU A 695 -0.98 -9.91 -30.45
CA LEU A 695 -2.16 -10.49 -31.08
C LEU A 695 -1.85 -11.88 -31.66
N ASP A 696 -2.34 -12.91 -30.98
CA ASP A 696 -2.21 -14.30 -31.44
C ASP A 696 -3.58 -14.93 -31.76
N LEU A 697 -3.76 -15.27 -33.03
CA LEU A 697 -4.94 -15.91 -33.61
C LEU A 697 -4.61 -17.26 -34.26
N SER A 698 -3.41 -17.79 -34.01
CA SER A 698 -2.89 -18.98 -34.68
C SER A 698 -3.67 -20.25 -34.35
N PHE A 699 -3.49 -21.31 -35.13
CA PHE A 699 -4.13 -22.62 -34.91
C PHE A 699 -5.65 -22.52 -34.74
N ASN A 700 -6.31 -21.98 -35.76
CA ASN A 700 -7.77 -21.85 -35.83
C ASN A 700 -8.27 -22.22 -37.24
N GLY A 701 -9.57 -22.05 -37.48
CA GLY A 701 -10.21 -22.21 -38.79
C GLY A 701 -10.58 -20.88 -39.45
N LEU A 702 -9.87 -19.78 -39.18
CA LEU A 702 -10.19 -18.45 -39.69
C LEU A 702 -10.04 -18.40 -41.22
N THR A 703 -10.91 -17.65 -41.88
CA THR A 703 -11.04 -17.57 -43.35
C THR A 703 -11.01 -16.12 -43.83
N GLY A 704 -11.02 -15.87 -45.14
CA GLY A 704 -10.97 -14.51 -45.68
C GLY A 704 -9.55 -13.92 -45.66
N LYS A 705 -9.42 -12.60 -45.72
CA LYS A 705 -8.13 -11.90 -45.79
C LYS A 705 -7.63 -11.47 -44.40
N VAL A 706 -6.33 -11.28 -44.26
CA VAL A 706 -5.77 -10.45 -43.17
C VAL A 706 -6.14 -8.99 -43.46
N PRO A 707 -6.91 -8.30 -42.60
CA PRO A 707 -7.37 -6.94 -42.87
C PRO A 707 -6.20 -5.96 -43.02
N SER A 708 -6.18 -5.21 -44.12
CA SER A 708 -5.15 -4.18 -44.37
C SER A 708 -5.16 -3.04 -43.35
N GLU A 709 -6.30 -2.83 -42.69
CA GLU A 709 -6.51 -1.81 -41.68
C GLU A 709 -5.69 -2.06 -40.42
N LEU A 710 -5.22 -3.30 -40.17
CA LEU A 710 -4.37 -3.64 -39.04
C LEU A 710 -3.00 -2.94 -39.09
N ILE A 711 -2.57 -2.42 -40.25
CA ILE A 711 -1.33 -1.61 -40.39
C ILE A 711 -1.36 -0.39 -39.45
N LYS A 712 -2.53 0.06 -38.99
CA LYS A 712 -2.68 1.17 -38.04
C LYS A 712 -2.22 0.86 -36.61
N LEU A 713 -2.01 -0.41 -36.28
CA LEU A 713 -1.61 -0.86 -34.94
C LEU A 713 -0.11 -0.61 -34.76
N ASN A 714 0.24 0.59 -34.31
CA ASN A 714 1.63 1.03 -34.22
C ASN A 714 2.38 0.48 -33.00
N SER A 715 1.67 -0.04 -32.00
CA SER A 715 2.27 -0.67 -30.80
C SER A 715 2.46 -2.18 -30.93
N LEU A 716 1.99 -2.81 -32.03
CA LEU A 716 1.97 -4.26 -32.17
C LEU A 716 3.39 -4.83 -32.36
N GLU A 717 3.87 -5.61 -31.40
CA GLU A 717 5.19 -6.24 -31.41
C GLU A 717 5.13 -7.73 -31.77
N VAL A 718 4.05 -8.41 -31.35
CA VAL A 718 3.82 -9.83 -31.61
C VAL A 718 2.53 -10.00 -32.41
N PHE A 719 2.65 -10.55 -33.62
CA PHE A 719 1.51 -10.87 -34.47
C PHE A 719 1.63 -12.29 -35.00
N ASN A 720 0.61 -13.11 -34.77
CA ASN A 720 0.58 -14.48 -35.24
C ASN A 720 -0.81 -14.88 -35.74
N VAL A 721 -0.91 -15.25 -37.02
CA VAL A 721 -2.12 -15.77 -37.67
C VAL A 721 -1.86 -17.11 -38.36
N SER A 722 -0.75 -17.76 -38.02
CA SER A 722 -0.33 -19.03 -38.61
C SER A 722 -1.36 -20.15 -38.38
N PHE A 723 -1.28 -21.20 -39.20
CA PHE A 723 -2.13 -22.39 -39.14
C PHE A 723 -3.64 -22.04 -39.11
N ASN A 724 -4.08 -21.31 -40.14
CA ASN A 724 -5.47 -20.94 -40.39
C ASN A 724 -5.87 -21.27 -41.85
N LYS A 725 -7.05 -20.81 -42.29
CA LYS A 725 -7.55 -20.93 -43.67
C LYS A 725 -7.65 -19.56 -44.36
N LEU A 726 -6.74 -18.65 -44.01
CA LEU A 726 -6.71 -17.29 -44.57
C LEU A 726 -6.27 -17.32 -46.03
N SER A 727 -6.66 -16.29 -46.77
CA SER A 727 -6.53 -16.21 -48.23
C SER A 727 -6.29 -14.78 -48.70
N GLY A 728 -5.71 -14.62 -49.88
CA GLY A 728 -5.46 -13.33 -50.52
C GLY A 728 -4.15 -12.67 -50.11
N SER A 729 -3.96 -11.44 -50.56
CA SER A 729 -2.72 -10.67 -50.36
C SER A 729 -2.53 -10.24 -48.91
N LEU A 730 -1.31 -10.38 -48.39
CA LEU A 730 -0.90 -9.80 -47.10
C LEU A 730 -0.97 -8.26 -47.09
N PRO A 731 -1.14 -7.62 -45.92
CA PRO A 731 -1.02 -6.17 -45.77
C PRO A 731 0.35 -5.67 -46.23
N GLU A 732 0.41 -4.42 -46.69
CA GLU A 732 1.69 -3.79 -47.06
C GLU A 732 2.66 -3.78 -45.87
N LEU A 733 3.95 -4.02 -46.14
CA LEU A 733 5.04 -3.97 -45.16
C LEU A 733 5.30 -2.51 -44.72
N LYS A 734 4.44 -2.00 -43.83
CA LYS A 734 4.48 -0.64 -43.27
C LYS A 734 4.33 -0.69 -41.75
N ALA A 735 4.94 0.27 -41.07
CA ALA A 735 4.95 0.34 -39.60
C ALA A 735 5.36 -1.02 -39.00
N GLN A 736 4.63 -1.52 -38.00
CA GLN A 736 4.94 -2.79 -37.36
C GLN A 736 4.82 -4.00 -38.29
N PHE A 737 3.96 -3.96 -39.33
CA PHE A 737 3.85 -5.06 -40.28
C PHE A 737 5.11 -5.31 -41.12
N SER A 738 6.11 -4.41 -41.06
CA SER A 738 7.43 -4.64 -41.68
C SER A 738 8.37 -5.52 -40.84
N THR A 739 8.06 -5.76 -39.56
CA THR A 739 8.90 -6.53 -38.64
C THR A 739 8.52 -8.02 -38.59
N PHE A 740 7.28 -8.38 -38.95
CA PHE A 740 6.78 -9.75 -38.89
C PHE A 740 7.37 -10.62 -40.00
N THR A 741 7.74 -11.85 -39.64
CA THR A 741 8.39 -12.81 -40.56
C THR A 741 7.37 -13.77 -41.17
N LYS A 742 7.83 -14.66 -42.06
CA LYS A 742 6.99 -15.72 -42.65
C LYS A 742 6.31 -16.62 -41.60
N GLU A 743 6.90 -16.76 -40.42
CA GLU A 743 6.41 -17.62 -39.33
C GLU A 743 5.05 -17.13 -38.82
N SER A 744 4.84 -15.81 -38.75
CA SER A 744 3.55 -15.19 -38.37
C SER A 744 2.38 -15.59 -39.29
N TYR A 745 2.66 -16.10 -40.49
CA TYR A 745 1.65 -16.38 -41.53
C TYR A 745 1.63 -17.84 -41.98
N GLU A 746 2.55 -18.67 -41.47
CA GLU A 746 2.76 -20.06 -41.90
C GLU A 746 1.47 -20.89 -41.82
N GLY A 747 1.35 -21.96 -42.62
CA GLY A 747 0.19 -22.86 -42.55
C GLY A 747 -1.12 -22.27 -43.13
N ASN A 748 -1.06 -21.14 -43.84
CA ASN A 748 -2.17 -20.56 -44.60
C ASN A 748 -1.91 -20.65 -46.13
N PRO A 749 -2.31 -21.74 -46.81
CA PRO A 749 -1.87 -22.02 -48.18
C PRO A 749 -2.40 -21.04 -49.23
N LEU A 750 -3.46 -20.28 -48.94
CA LEU A 750 -4.07 -19.33 -49.87
C LEU A 750 -3.59 -17.88 -49.66
N LEU A 751 -2.68 -17.63 -48.71
CA LEU A 751 -2.04 -16.32 -48.54
C LEU A 751 -0.90 -16.12 -49.55
N CYS A 752 -0.72 -14.88 -49.99
CA CYS A 752 0.29 -14.48 -50.96
C CYS A 752 0.84 -13.07 -50.67
N GLY A 753 2.00 -12.74 -51.23
CA GLY A 753 2.70 -11.47 -51.01
C GLY A 753 3.73 -11.54 -49.88
N LEU A 754 4.69 -10.62 -49.88
CA LEU A 754 5.79 -10.58 -48.91
C LEU A 754 5.27 -10.49 -47.46
N PRO A 755 5.86 -11.20 -46.49
CA PRO A 755 7.11 -11.97 -46.57
C PRO A 755 6.96 -13.42 -47.08
N LEU A 756 5.78 -13.84 -47.58
CA LEU A 756 5.60 -15.17 -48.16
C LEU A 756 6.16 -15.24 -49.59
N GLU A 757 6.60 -16.43 -50.00
CA GLU A 757 7.13 -16.70 -51.35
C GLU A 757 6.03 -16.82 -52.42
N ASN A 758 4.76 -16.97 -52.00
CA ASN A 758 3.62 -17.13 -52.90
C ASN A 758 3.27 -15.81 -53.61
N GLU A 759 3.26 -15.79 -54.95
CA GLU A 759 2.83 -14.63 -55.74
C GLU A 759 1.30 -14.48 -55.80
N CYS A 760 0.80 -13.25 -55.68
CA CYS A 760 -0.64 -12.98 -55.79
C CYS A 760 -1.10 -12.91 -57.25
N THR A 761 -1.45 -14.04 -57.85
CA THR A 761 -2.03 -14.09 -59.20
C THR A 761 -3.53 -13.83 -59.18
N MET A 762 -3.99 -12.81 -59.90
CA MET A 762 -5.40 -12.41 -60.03
C MET A 762 -6.16 -13.36 -60.96
N GLU A 763 -6.57 -14.54 -60.50
CA GLU A 763 -7.62 -15.30 -61.20
C GLU A 763 -8.49 -16.13 -60.25
N SER A 764 -9.79 -15.81 -60.26
CA SER A 764 -10.85 -16.55 -59.59
C SER A 764 -11.09 -17.88 -60.31
N HIS A 765 -10.65 -19.00 -59.75
CA HIS A 765 -11.14 -20.30 -60.19
C HIS A 765 -12.29 -20.81 -59.30
N ARG A 766 -13.46 -20.88 -59.95
CA ARG A 766 -14.62 -21.66 -59.52
C ARG A 766 -14.17 -23.06 -59.09
N THR A 767 -14.68 -23.49 -57.95
CA THR A 767 -14.63 -24.88 -57.49
C THR A 767 -15.36 -25.82 -58.47
N GLN A 768 -14.73 -26.95 -58.79
CA GLN A 768 -15.42 -28.22 -59.02
C GLN A 768 -14.80 -29.30 -58.12
N PRO A 769 -15.60 -30.27 -57.64
CA PRO A 769 -15.15 -31.26 -56.68
C PRO A 769 -14.44 -32.42 -57.38
N SER A 770 -13.23 -32.75 -56.96
CA SER A 770 -12.59 -34.02 -57.29
C SER A 770 -12.54 -34.91 -56.05
N ASN A 771 -13.34 -35.96 -56.10
CA ASN A 771 -13.10 -37.18 -55.34
C ASN A 771 -11.71 -37.70 -55.71
N GLU A 772 -10.84 -37.91 -54.72
CA GLU A 772 -9.78 -38.90 -54.84
C GLU A 772 -9.44 -39.42 -53.43
N GLU A 773 -9.77 -40.69 -53.21
CA GLU A 773 -9.35 -41.48 -52.07
C GLU A 773 -7.87 -41.82 -52.20
N GLY A 774 -7.11 -41.51 -51.13
CA GLY A 774 -6.03 -42.34 -50.59
C GLY A 774 -4.77 -42.59 -51.43
N SER A 775 -3.67 -41.97 -51.01
CA SER A 775 -2.42 -42.73 -50.81
C SER A 775 -1.60 -42.10 -49.68
N TYR A 776 -1.29 -42.94 -48.68
CA TYR A 776 -0.35 -42.62 -47.61
C TYR A 776 1.07 -42.70 -48.20
N GLU A 777 1.73 -41.56 -48.36
CA GLU A 777 3.18 -41.50 -48.54
C GLU A 777 3.86 -40.82 -47.35
N LYS A 778 4.85 -41.52 -46.83
CA LYS A 778 5.65 -41.22 -45.64
C LYS A 778 6.40 -39.90 -45.77
N TRP A 779 6.18 -38.98 -44.83
CA TRP A 779 7.13 -37.91 -44.52
C TRP A 779 8.13 -38.41 -43.48
N ASN A 780 9.23 -39.02 -43.95
CA ASN A 780 10.46 -39.14 -43.18
C ASN A 780 11.48 -38.19 -43.81
N ASP A 781 11.61 -37.03 -43.19
CA ASP A 781 12.80 -36.18 -43.04
C ASP A 781 12.31 -34.76 -42.74
N MET A 782 11.80 -34.60 -41.52
CA MET A 782 11.51 -33.31 -40.92
C MET A 782 12.54 -33.12 -39.82
N ASP A 783 13.26 -32.00 -39.86
CA ASP A 783 14.31 -31.69 -38.90
C ASP A 783 13.69 -31.54 -37.51
N ILE A 784 13.77 -32.61 -36.75
CA ILE A 784 13.03 -32.88 -35.52
C ILE A 784 13.36 -31.82 -34.44
N ALA A 785 14.53 -31.20 -34.49
CA ALA A 785 14.91 -30.11 -33.58
C ALA A 785 14.13 -28.81 -33.82
N SER A 786 13.71 -28.52 -35.06
CA SER A 786 12.88 -27.34 -35.38
C SER A 786 11.39 -27.56 -35.04
N PHE A 787 10.95 -28.81 -35.08
CA PHE A 787 9.60 -29.23 -34.65
C PHE A 787 9.45 -29.20 -33.12
N TYR A 788 10.52 -29.47 -32.36
CA TYR A 788 10.48 -29.46 -30.89
C TYR A 788 10.75 -28.08 -30.25
N GLY A 789 11.39 -27.15 -30.95
CA GLY A 789 11.70 -25.80 -30.43
C GLY A 789 10.53 -24.83 -30.39
N SER A 790 9.50 -25.00 -31.24
CA SER A 790 8.29 -24.16 -31.25
C SER A 790 7.10 -24.80 -30.51
N CYS A 791 7.21 -26.08 -30.14
CA CYS A 791 6.12 -26.85 -29.56
C CYS A 791 6.13 -26.88 -28.02
N SER A 792 7.16 -26.34 -27.35
CA SER A 792 7.38 -26.50 -25.91
C SER A 792 6.71 -25.45 -25.01
N THR A 793 6.11 -24.39 -25.54
CA THR A 793 5.63 -23.24 -24.74
C THR A 793 4.11 -23.03 -24.70
N THR A 794 3.30 -23.75 -25.47
CA THR A 794 1.89 -23.33 -25.66
C THR A 794 0.79 -24.39 -25.49
N CYS A 795 1.03 -25.67 -25.14
CA CYS A 795 -0.06 -26.62 -24.80
C CYS A 795 0.43 -27.92 -24.10
N PRO A 796 0.42 -28.03 -22.74
CA PRO A 796 0.82 -29.23 -22.00
C PRO A 796 -0.03 -30.49 -22.21
N GLU A 797 -1.25 -30.41 -22.78
CA GLU A 797 -2.02 -31.62 -23.13
C GLU A 797 -1.27 -32.49 -24.17
N ILE A 798 -0.42 -31.88 -25.01
CA ILE A 798 0.49 -32.60 -25.91
C ILE A 798 1.65 -33.26 -25.13
N GLN A 799 2.12 -32.64 -24.04
CA GLN A 799 3.14 -33.26 -23.17
C GLN A 799 2.62 -34.48 -22.42
N GLN A 800 1.33 -34.54 -22.06
CA GLN A 800 0.76 -35.69 -21.35
C GLN A 800 0.58 -36.90 -22.28
N GLU A 801 0.23 -36.69 -23.56
CA GLU A 801 0.27 -37.73 -24.59
C GLU A 801 1.71 -38.19 -24.89
N ILE A 802 2.69 -37.28 -24.88
CA ILE A 802 4.11 -37.60 -25.08
C ILE A 802 4.68 -38.39 -23.87
N ARG A 803 4.38 -38.00 -22.62
CA ARG A 803 4.81 -38.74 -21.40
C ARG A 803 4.27 -40.16 -21.33
N ASN A 804 3.08 -40.39 -21.88
CA ASN A 804 2.52 -41.74 -21.98
C ASN A 804 3.17 -42.59 -23.08
N SER A 805 3.90 -41.97 -24.02
CA SER A 805 4.56 -42.65 -25.15
C SER A 805 6.06 -42.91 -24.97
N THR A 806 6.75 -42.15 -24.09
CA THR A 806 8.18 -42.33 -23.79
C THR A 806 8.38 -42.53 -22.28
N GLY A 807 8.82 -43.73 -21.90
CA GLY A 807 9.02 -44.10 -20.49
C GLY A 807 10.05 -43.23 -19.76
N ASN A 808 9.68 -42.82 -18.53
CA ASN A 808 10.49 -42.30 -17.42
C ASN A 808 11.65 -41.35 -17.73
N GLY A 809 11.43 -40.06 -17.47
CA GLY A 809 12.49 -39.07 -17.25
C GLY A 809 11.91 -37.70 -16.88
N ILE A 810 12.10 -37.27 -15.63
CA ILE A 810 11.66 -35.96 -15.13
C ILE A 810 12.66 -34.89 -15.59
N VAL A 811 12.20 -33.89 -16.34
CA VAL A 811 12.96 -32.65 -16.62
C VAL A 811 12.13 -31.47 -16.13
N ARG A 812 12.67 -30.73 -15.15
CA ARG A 812 12.14 -29.45 -14.68
C ARG A 812 12.53 -28.37 -15.69
N PHE A 813 11.57 -27.54 -16.11
CA PHE A 813 11.83 -26.29 -16.82
C PHE A 813 11.35 -25.13 -15.96
N GLU A 814 12.27 -24.25 -15.57
CA GLU A 814 11.99 -22.92 -15.05
C GLU A 814 11.43 -22.05 -16.19
N ILE A 815 10.20 -21.59 -16.07
CA ILE A 815 9.64 -20.57 -16.96
C ILE A 815 10.04 -19.22 -16.37
N ALA A 816 10.96 -18.53 -17.04
CA ALA A 816 11.33 -17.16 -16.72
C ALA A 816 10.16 -16.23 -17.05
N SER A 817 9.57 -15.64 -16.01
CA SER A 817 8.65 -14.52 -16.07
C SER A 817 9.39 -13.26 -16.52
N ASN A 818 9.20 -12.86 -17.78
CA ASN A 818 9.62 -11.57 -18.32
C ASN A 818 8.41 -10.65 -18.58
N TRP A 819 7.48 -10.62 -17.64
CA TRP A 819 6.26 -9.79 -17.70
C TRP A 819 6.13 -8.91 -16.45
N GLU A 820 7.26 -8.43 -15.93
CA GLU A 820 7.32 -7.27 -15.03
C GLU A 820 8.31 -6.27 -15.62
N ARG A 821 7.79 -5.26 -16.31
CA ARG A 821 8.44 -3.95 -16.46
C ARG A 821 7.40 -2.85 -16.55
#